data_AF-A0A7W1ZF25-F1
#
_entry.id   AF-A0A7W1ZF25-F1
#
_cell.length_a   1.000
_cell.length_b   1.000
_cell.length_c   1.000
_cell.angle_alpha   90.00
_cell.angle_beta   90.00
_cell.angle_gamma   90.00
#
_symmetry.space_group_name_H-M   'P 1'
#
loop_
_entity.id
_entity.type
_entity.pdbx_description
1 polymer ?
#
loop_
_entity_poly.entity_id
_entity_poly.type
_entity_poly.pdbx_seq_one_letter_code
_entity_poly.pdbx_strand_id
1 'polypeptide(L)'
;ERLNPLTAAEEAALAAVKVGLAALALGPVGPGRLTMGGAITASSGPGPTVLKPRTAAATSRLARFQRTARGRWVLGLPRYDEPWASGPGEDPVPARLQGWRKQLHNDPRHRGAAGLGAWAGIAWQDRIADAAAAQAGAIALAAERIRNLGLGLQASRSQWQRRVPDNPEHAVAVLAPLLGRLPTSESTTALDTLSGRTAWLTPALFSSAARRLLRPRGTIARHAKPGARRLRRLAAVAATTCPKPPLPPPGQRDLTDRLLDPQATRAASDALRENARSLVAEAFEAIDEHDRRRSFPSLVIDPNIPLVPDGEPDRRGTGTGDGERDPDREHLADVLGEVPEEVVDTVVAAAQPVSRCRPLEPPVWTGVATAVVKGIDPHVKRPVVVDRVLGGITGLREPVLAVPDFAPELDIPLWSFLRDNAPDWLLPGGGDVPLDRVMAMVTNNEFVDAFMIGANQQTLAELRRRNIPVTTGWTPLRRFWQRVDAEGPVTDIQPVLDLLTEPAPGRPRWPEGTPLGDRTHQRDGATSQLIILLHTELFRRYPATQVYLVENPGGADTWGDPPAVGDPTTHVQPILGGALEPELVFFGFPLSPQEGTRYWLVLEEPPPGFRFRAPTAAERQLGNGGRYAASTLDPPVRAFFGNLL
;
A
#
# COMPACT_ATOMS: atom_id res chain seq x y z
N GLU A 1 -55.43 -9.39 12.74
CA GLU A 1 -55.76 -10.78 12.37
C GLU A 1 -54.69 -11.71 12.93
N ARG A 2 -54.96 -13.02 13.06
CA ARG A 2 -53.95 -14.01 13.45
C ARG A 2 -53.30 -14.56 12.19
N LEU A 3 -51.98 -14.40 12.06
CA LEU A 3 -51.22 -15.10 11.03
C LEU A 3 -51.27 -16.60 11.33
N ASN A 4 -51.51 -17.41 10.32
CA ASN A 4 -51.59 -18.85 10.52
C ASN A 4 -50.41 -19.54 9.82
N PRO A 5 -49.85 -20.60 10.43
CA PRO A 5 -48.95 -21.49 9.71
C PRO A 5 -49.70 -22.15 8.54
N LEU A 6 -48.93 -22.60 7.55
CA LEU A 6 -49.49 -23.31 6.40
C LEU A 6 -50.18 -24.61 6.83
N THR A 7 -51.32 -24.90 6.22
CA THR A 7 -51.95 -26.22 6.29
C THR A 7 -51.29 -27.18 5.30
N ALA A 8 -51.35 -28.50 5.54
CA ALA A 8 -50.78 -29.50 4.63
C ALA A 8 -51.33 -29.42 3.19
N ALA A 9 -52.59 -28.97 3.00
CA ALA A 9 -53.17 -28.76 1.68
C ALA A 9 -52.55 -27.52 0.97
N GLU A 10 -52.24 -26.48 1.73
CA GLU A 10 -51.57 -25.27 1.21
C GLU A 10 -50.10 -25.53 0.93
N GLU A 11 -49.41 -26.31 1.76
CA GLU A 11 -48.05 -26.79 1.47
C GLU A 11 -48.01 -27.57 0.16
N ALA A 12 -48.96 -28.48 -0.06
CA ALA A 12 -49.07 -29.22 -1.30
C ALA A 12 -49.38 -28.30 -2.50
N ALA A 13 -50.22 -27.28 -2.32
CA ALA A 13 -50.53 -26.29 -3.34
C ALA A 13 -49.30 -25.41 -3.68
N LEU A 14 -48.57 -24.92 -2.67
CA LEU A 14 -47.34 -24.15 -2.84
C LEU A 14 -46.22 -24.97 -3.47
N ALA A 15 -46.11 -26.25 -3.12
CA ALA A 15 -45.20 -27.18 -3.78
C ALA A 15 -45.52 -27.33 -5.28
N ALA A 16 -46.80 -27.28 -5.66
CA ALA A 16 -47.23 -27.29 -7.06
C ALA A 16 -46.88 -25.98 -7.79
N VAL A 17 -46.92 -24.83 -7.10
CA VAL A 17 -46.52 -23.51 -7.62
C VAL A 17 -45.00 -23.40 -7.82
N LYS A 18 -44.20 -24.30 -7.22
CA LYS A 18 -42.73 -24.30 -7.25
C LYS A 18 -42.13 -23.01 -6.69
N VAL A 19 -42.69 -22.54 -5.57
CA VAL A 19 -42.20 -21.36 -4.85
C VAL A 19 -40.71 -21.48 -4.55
N GLY A 20 -39.97 -20.41 -4.78
CA GLY A 20 -38.51 -20.36 -4.66
C GLY A 20 -37.75 -20.83 -5.91
N LEU A 21 -38.43 -21.32 -6.96
CA LEU A 21 -37.81 -21.73 -8.22
C LEU A 21 -38.24 -20.86 -9.40
N ALA A 22 -37.28 -20.29 -10.12
CA ALA A 22 -37.48 -19.65 -11.41
C ALA A 22 -37.35 -20.66 -12.56
N ALA A 23 -38.25 -20.56 -13.55
CA ALA A 23 -38.21 -21.38 -14.76
C ALA A 23 -37.34 -20.70 -15.84
N LEU A 24 -36.25 -21.37 -16.24
CA LEU A 24 -35.37 -20.93 -17.32
C LEU A 24 -35.70 -21.69 -18.61
N ALA A 25 -36.10 -20.96 -19.65
CA ALA A 25 -36.25 -21.48 -21.01
C ALA A 25 -35.07 -21.01 -21.87
N LEU A 26 -34.27 -21.96 -22.35
CA LEU A 26 -33.16 -21.69 -23.27
C LEU A 26 -33.61 -21.98 -24.71
N GLY A 27 -33.05 -21.24 -25.69
CA GLY A 27 -33.30 -21.39 -27.13
C GLY A 27 -32.96 -22.78 -27.70
N PRO A 28 -32.95 -22.99 -29.03
CA PRO A 28 -33.22 -24.29 -29.66
C PRO A 28 -32.11 -25.33 -29.44
N VAL A 29 -32.13 -25.96 -28.26
CA VAL A 29 -31.47 -27.22 -27.92
C VAL A 29 -32.49 -28.05 -27.11
N GLY A 30 -33.61 -28.40 -27.76
CA GLY A 30 -34.72 -29.15 -27.18
C GLY A 30 -35.50 -28.42 -26.07
N PRO A 31 -36.80 -28.67 -25.87
CA PRO A 31 -37.60 -28.05 -24.82
C PRO A 31 -37.25 -28.66 -23.45
N GLY A 32 -36.12 -28.29 -22.89
CA GLY A 32 -35.78 -28.58 -21.50
C GLY A 32 -35.99 -27.33 -20.65
N ARG A 33 -37.14 -27.21 -19.96
CA ARG A 33 -37.30 -26.22 -18.89
C ARG A 33 -36.37 -26.62 -17.74
N LEU A 34 -35.47 -25.73 -17.34
CA LEU A 34 -34.67 -25.90 -16.14
C LEU A 34 -35.28 -25.09 -15.00
N THR A 35 -35.35 -25.66 -13.81
CA THR A 35 -35.64 -24.89 -12.60
C THR A 35 -34.35 -24.48 -11.92
N MET A 36 -34.31 -23.25 -11.41
CA MET A 36 -33.23 -22.74 -10.59
C MET A 36 -33.76 -21.98 -9.38
N GLY A 37 -33.06 -22.03 -8.26
CA GLY A 37 -33.42 -21.25 -7.07
C GLY A 37 -33.16 -19.75 -7.28
N GLY A 38 -33.99 -18.92 -6.66
CA GLY A 38 -33.69 -17.49 -6.46
C GLY A 38 -32.71 -17.28 -5.31
N ALA A 39 -32.57 -16.04 -4.84
CA ALA A 39 -31.77 -15.72 -3.65
C ALA A 39 -32.36 -16.29 -2.35
N ILE A 40 -33.69 -16.40 -2.29
CA ILE A 40 -34.46 -17.06 -1.23
C ILE A 40 -35.16 -18.27 -1.85
N THR A 41 -35.04 -19.42 -1.19
CA THR A 41 -35.64 -20.68 -1.65
C THR A 41 -36.41 -21.37 -0.53
N ALA A 42 -37.40 -22.17 -0.87
CA ALA A 42 -38.13 -22.98 0.12
C ALA A 42 -37.19 -23.99 0.81
N SER A 43 -37.41 -24.26 2.09
CA SER A 43 -36.63 -25.24 2.88
C SER A 43 -36.93 -26.69 2.48
N SER A 44 -38.19 -27.00 2.14
CA SER A 44 -38.71 -28.35 1.87
C SER A 44 -39.05 -28.61 0.39
N GLY A 45 -38.73 -27.68 -0.50
CA GLY A 45 -39.07 -27.76 -1.93
C GLY A 45 -38.17 -28.73 -2.73
N PRO A 46 -38.62 -29.18 -3.92
CA PRO A 46 -37.77 -29.95 -4.81
C PRO A 46 -36.54 -29.13 -5.21
N GLY A 47 -35.36 -29.69 -5.00
CA GLY A 47 -34.10 -29.04 -5.36
C GLY A 47 -34.01 -28.70 -6.85
N PRO A 48 -33.05 -27.85 -7.24
CA PRO A 48 -32.87 -27.45 -8.64
C PRO A 48 -32.65 -28.69 -9.53
N THR A 49 -33.23 -28.68 -10.73
CA THR A 49 -33.19 -29.84 -11.65
C THR A 49 -31.75 -30.26 -11.95
N VAL A 50 -31.42 -31.55 -11.90
CA VAL A 50 -30.06 -32.03 -12.22
C VAL A 50 -29.69 -31.67 -13.66
N LEU A 51 -28.53 -31.02 -13.84
CA LEU A 51 -28.07 -30.57 -15.15
C LEU A 51 -27.69 -31.77 -16.04
N LYS A 52 -28.29 -31.85 -17.22
CA LYS A 52 -27.96 -32.89 -18.21
C LYS A 52 -26.54 -32.71 -18.74
N PRO A 53 -25.71 -33.78 -18.88
CA PRO A 53 -24.33 -33.66 -19.37
C PRO A 53 -24.20 -33.00 -20.76
N ARG A 54 -25.18 -33.22 -21.66
CA ARG A 54 -25.22 -32.56 -22.97
C ARG A 54 -25.35 -31.04 -22.85
N THR A 55 -26.20 -30.55 -21.95
CA THR A 55 -26.38 -29.12 -21.69
C THR A 55 -25.12 -28.50 -21.09
N ALA A 56 -24.49 -29.21 -20.13
CA ALA A 56 -23.22 -28.79 -19.55
C ALA A 56 -22.12 -28.67 -20.62
N ALA A 57 -21.98 -29.68 -21.49
CA ALA A 57 -20.99 -29.70 -22.56
C ALA A 57 -21.26 -28.63 -23.64
N ALA A 58 -22.52 -28.37 -23.96
CA ALA A 58 -22.91 -27.30 -24.90
C ALA A 58 -22.58 -25.92 -24.32
N THR A 59 -22.94 -25.65 -23.07
CA THR A 59 -22.66 -24.38 -22.38
C THR A 59 -21.16 -24.13 -22.28
N SER A 60 -20.40 -25.15 -21.85
CA SER A 60 -18.93 -25.12 -21.82
C SER A 60 -18.30 -24.82 -23.19
N ARG A 61 -18.90 -25.29 -24.28
CA ARG A 61 -18.41 -25.05 -25.65
C ARG A 61 -18.70 -23.62 -26.10
N LEU A 62 -19.84 -23.04 -25.70
CA LEU A 62 -20.21 -21.66 -26.00
C LEU A 62 -19.40 -20.65 -25.16
N ALA A 63 -19.03 -21.02 -23.93
CA ALA A 63 -18.18 -20.21 -23.06
C ALA A 63 -16.70 -20.23 -23.48
N ARG A 64 -16.25 -21.26 -24.21
CA ARG A 64 -14.90 -21.31 -24.76
C ARG A 64 -14.80 -20.37 -25.95
N PHE A 65 -13.89 -19.40 -25.85
CA PHE A 65 -13.58 -18.47 -26.92
C PHE A 65 -13.19 -19.23 -28.20
N GLN A 66 -13.98 -19.09 -29.26
CA GLN A 66 -13.64 -19.66 -30.56
C GLN A 66 -12.96 -18.58 -31.40
N ARG A 67 -11.63 -18.64 -31.53
CA ARG A 67 -10.94 -17.94 -32.62
C ARG A 67 -11.48 -18.55 -33.93
N THR A 68 -12.32 -17.83 -34.65
CA THR A 68 -12.74 -18.33 -35.97
C THR A 68 -11.57 -18.30 -36.94
N ALA A 69 -11.52 -19.32 -37.80
CA ALA A 69 -10.62 -19.34 -38.94
C ALA A 69 -10.81 -18.04 -39.75
N ARG A 70 -9.69 -17.41 -40.14
CA ARG A 70 -9.57 -16.09 -40.81
C ARG A 70 -9.47 -14.84 -39.91
N GLY A 71 -9.14 -14.99 -38.62
CA GLY A 71 -8.71 -13.85 -37.80
C GLY A 71 -9.83 -12.87 -37.38
N ARG A 72 -11.10 -13.28 -37.47
CA ARG A 72 -12.23 -12.48 -36.96
C ARG A 72 -12.49 -12.80 -35.50
N TRP A 73 -12.69 -11.75 -34.71
CA TRP A 73 -13.12 -11.85 -33.32
C TRP A 73 -14.58 -12.31 -33.28
N VAL A 74 -14.87 -13.38 -32.54
CA VAL A 74 -16.23 -13.79 -32.21
C VAL A 74 -16.49 -13.38 -30.77
N LEU A 75 -17.57 -12.63 -30.56
CA LEU A 75 -18.05 -12.32 -29.22
C LEU A 75 -18.60 -13.63 -28.61
N GLY A 76 -17.87 -14.18 -27.65
CA GLY A 76 -18.29 -15.34 -26.87
C GLY A 76 -19.19 -14.94 -25.68
N LEU A 77 -19.64 -15.95 -24.93
CA LEU A 77 -20.32 -15.67 -23.66
C LEU A 77 -19.33 -15.06 -22.64
N PRO A 78 -19.78 -14.16 -21.73
CA PRO A 78 -18.91 -13.50 -20.75
C PRO A 78 -18.17 -14.49 -19.83
N ARG A 79 -16.95 -14.15 -19.43
CA ARG A 79 -16.17 -14.92 -18.45
C ARG A 79 -16.13 -14.20 -17.12
N TYR A 80 -17.06 -14.58 -16.25
CA TYR A 80 -17.22 -13.91 -14.97
C TYR A 80 -16.07 -14.20 -14.00
N ASP A 81 -15.35 -15.31 -14.14
CA ASP A 81 -14.20 -15.69 -13.28
C ASP A 81 -12.88 -15.00 -13.64
N GLU A 82 -12.79 -14.40 -14.84
CA GLU A 82 -11.57 -13.86 -15.42
C GLU A 82 -10.78 -12.91 -14.49
N PRO A 83 -11.41 -12.01 -13.71
CA PRO A 83 -10.67 -11.11 -12.83
C PRO A 83 -9.83 -11.83 -11.75
N TRP A 84 -10.19 -13.06 -11.40
CA TRP A 84 -9.54 -13.85 -10.37
C TRP A 84 -8.75 -15.04 -10.92
N ALA A 85 -8.68 -15.18 -12.25
CA ALA A 85 -7.81 -16.17 -12.88
C ALA A 85 -6.34 -15.84 -12.59
N SER A 86 -5.56 -16.86 -12.25
CA SER A 86 -4.16 -16.72 -11.85
C SER A 86 -3.32 -16.17 -13.00
N GLY A 87 -2.72 -15.00 -12.82
CA GLY A 87 -1.60 -14.49 -13.61
C GLY A 87 -1.92 -13.75 -14.92
N PRO A 88 -1.35 -12.56 -15.16
CA PRO A 88 -1.34 -11.96 -16.49
C PRO A 88 -0.40 -12.77 -17.42
N GLY A 89 -0.96 -13.43 -18.44
CA GLY A 89 -0.18 -13.97 -19.57
C GLY A 89 -0.06 -15.49 -19.68
N GLU A 90 -0.65 -16.28 -18.76
CA GLU A 90 -0.92 -17.69 -19.06
C GLU A 90 -2.17 -17.79 -19.95
N ASP A 91 -2.25 -18.86 -20.77
CA ASP A 91 -3.45 -19.13 -21.56
C ASP A 91 -4.68 -18.97 -20.66
N PRO A 92 -5.70 -18.17 -21.04
CA PRO A 92 -6.73 -17.72 -20.13
C PRO A 92 -7.61 -18.86 -19.57
N VAL A 93 -7.36 -20.10 -19.98
CA VAL A 93 -8.03 -21.32 -19.52
C VAL A 93 -6.98 -22.17 -18.81
N PRO A 94 -7.03 -22.31 -17.46
CA PRO A 94 -6.41 -23.44 -16.80
C PRO A 94 -6.90 -24.69 -17.51
N ALA A 95 -6.00 -25.61 -17.89
CA ALA A 95 -6.34 -26.81 -18.65
C ALA A 95 -7.48 -27.64 -18.01
N ARG A 96 -7.81 -27.40 -16.73
CA ARG A 96 -8.94 -27.97 -16.02
C ARG A 96 -9.53 -27.00 -14.99
N LEU A 97 -10.66 -26.35 -15.33
CA LEU A 97 -11.48 -25.65 -14.32
C LEU A 97 -12.05 -26.64 -13.30
N GLN A 98 -12.06 -26.26 -12.03
CA GLN A 98 -12.59 -27.06 -10.91
C GLN A 98 -13.60 -26.24 -10.07
N GLY A 99 -14.27 -26.92 -9.13
CA GLY A 99 -15.18 -26.31 -8.15
C GLY A 99 -16.17 -25.30 -8.75
N TRP A 100 -16.23 -24.14 -8.11
CA TRP A 100 -17.14 -23.04 -8.44
C TRP A 100 -16.90 -22.47 -9.84
N ARG A 101 -15.64 -22.37 -10.29
CA ARG A 101 -15.30 -21.90 -11.65
C ARG A 101 -15.89 -22.84 -12.69
N LYS A 102 -15.78 -24.15 -12.47
CA LYS A 102 -16.35 -25.17 -13.37
C LYS A 102 -17.88 -25.08 -13.41
N GLN A 103 -18.54 -24.94 -12.26
CA GLN A 103 -20.00 -24.78 -12.19
C GLN A 103 -20.45 -23.52 -12.94
N LEU A 104 -19.78 -22.39 -12.73
CA LEU A 104 -20.05 -21.12 -13.39
C LEU A 104 -19.86 -21.17 -14.92
N HIS A 105 -19.00 -22.04 -15.45
CA HIS A 105 -18.85 -22.19 -16.90
C HIS A 105 -19.81 -23.19 -17.52
N ASN A 106 -20.14 -24.25 -16.81
CA ASN A 106 -20.87 -25.38 -17.37
C ASN A 106 -22.37 -25.28 -17.15
N ASP A 107 -22.82 -24.63 -16.07
CA ASP A 107 -24.24 -24.51 -15.76
C ASP A 107 -24.80 -23.15 -16.23
N PRO A 108 -25.78 -23.14 -17.15
CA PRO A 108 -26.40 -21.90 -17.59
C PRO A 108 -27.15 -21.15 -16.47
N ARG A 109 -27.57 -21.84 -15.39
CA ARG A 109 -28.30 -21.22 -14.27
C ARG A 109 -27.40 -20.29 -13.44
N HIS A 110 -26.21 -20.75 -13.07
CA HIS A 110 -25.23 -19.90 -12.37
C HIS A 110 -24.74 -18.77 -13.28
N ARG A 111 -24.66 -18.99 -14.59
CA ARG A 111 -24.35 -17.92 -15.56
C ARG A 111 -25.46 -16.87 -15.65
N GLY A 112 -26.72 -17.29 -15.52
CA GLY A 112 -27.87 -16.40 -15.42
C GLY A 112 -27.78 -15.54 -14.16
N ALA A 113 -27.53 -16.15 -13.00
CA ALA A 113 -27.34 -15.43 -11.73
C ALA A 113 -26.16 -14.43 -11.82
N ALA A 114 -25.02 -14.85 -12.37
CA ALA A 114 -23.88 -13.95 -12.60
C ALA A 114 -24.21 -12.85 -13.63
N GLY A 115 -25.02 -13.15 -14.65
CA GLY A 115 -25.51 -12.14 -15.59
C GLY A 115 -26.39 -11.09 -14.93
N LEU A 116 -27.24 -11.47 -13.98
CA LEU A 116 -28.03 -10.53 -13.16
C LEU A 116 -27.13 -9.67 -12.27
N GLY A 117 -26.08 -10.26 -11.69
CA GLY A 117 -25.08 -9.50 -10.96
C GLY A 117 -24.35 -8.49 -11.84
N ALA A 118 -23.92 -8.92 -13.03
CA ALA A 118 -23.31 -8.01 -14.01
C ALA A 118 -24.29 -6.91 -14.43
N TRP A 119 -25.57 -7.22 -14.60
CA TRP A 119 -26.60 -6.22 -14.87
C TRP A 119 -26.76 -5.22 -13.70
N ALA A 120 -26.70 -5.66 -12.45
CA ALA A 120 -26.67 -4.78 -11.28
C ALA A 120 -25.46 -3.82 -11.33
N GLY A 121 -24.29 -4.35 -11.68
CA GLY A 121 -23.08 -3.55 -11.88
C GLY A 121 -23.20 -2.51 -13.01
N ILE A 122 -23.91 -2.84 -14.10
CA ILE A 122 -24.20 -1.89 -15.20
C ILE A 122 -25.19 -0.83 -14.73
N ALA A 123 -26.31 -1.24 -14.13
CA ALA A 123 -27.40 -0.35 -13.74
C ALA A 123 -26.95 0.65 -12.66
N TRP A 124 -26.08 0.23 -11.75
CA TRP A 124 -25.54 1.05 -10.66
C TRP A 124 -24.11 1.54 -10.90
N GLN A 125 -23.63 1.55 -12.15
CA GLN A 125 -22.28 1.95 -12.49
C GLN A 125 -21.87 3.33 -11.92
N ASP A 126 -22.78 4.30 -11.93
CA ASP A 126 -22.50 5.64 -11.41
C ASP A 126 -22.39 5.63 -9.89
N ARG A 127 -23.34 5.00 -9.19
CA ARG A 127 -23.30 4.83 -7.73
C ARG A 127 -22.04 4.10 -7.27
N ILE A 128 -21.64 3.07 -7.99
CA ILE A 128 -20.42 2.28 -7.72
C ILE A 128 -19.16 3.14 -7.94
N ALA A 129 -19.12 3.88 -9.05
CA ALA A 129 -18.00 4.76 -9.36
C ALA A 129 -17.85 5.90 -8.35
N ASP A 130 -18.96 6.52 -7.94
CA ASP A 130 -18.96 7.60 -6.95
C ASP A 130 -18.51 7.09 -5.58
N ALA A 131 -18.98 5.92 -5.16
CA ALA A 131 -18.54 5.28 -3.92
C ALA A 131 -17.03 4.94 -3.95
N ALA A 132 -16.53 4.43 -5.08
CA ALA A 132 -15.10 4.17 -5.26
C ALA A 132 -14.26 5.46 -5.31
N ALA A 133 -14.76 6.50 -5.98
CA ALA A 133 -14.10 7.80 -6.06
C ALA A 133 -14.00 8.47 -4.68
N ALA A 134 -15.03 8.35 -3.84
CA ALA A 134 -15.01 8.84 -2.47
C ALA A 134 -13.91 8.18 -1.62
N GLN A 135 -13.58 6.91 -1.90
CA GLN A 135 -12.50 6.18 -1.22
C GLN A 135 -11.12 6.34 -1.87
N ALA A 136 -11.04 6.82 -3.12
CA ALA A 136 -9.79 6.91 -3.88
C ALA A 136 -8.79 7.93 -3.31
N GLY A 137 -9.23 8.89 -2.49
CA GLY A 137 -8.36 9.86 -1.82
C GLY A 137 -7.35 10.55 -2.75
N ALA A 138 -6.07 10.60 -2.35
CA ALA A 138 -5.00 11.25 -3.11
C ALA A 138 -4.28 10.32 -4.12
N ILE A 139 -4.86 9.18 -4.49
CA ILE A 139 -4.20 8.18 -5.35
C ILE A 139 -3.88 8.74 -6.73
N ALA A 140 -4.75 9.57 -7.31
CA ALA A 140 -4.48 10.19 -8.61
C ALA A 140 -3.21 11.06 -8.58
N LEU A 141 -3.01 11.82 -7.50
CA LEU A 141 -1.81 12.63 -7.27
C LEU A 141 -0.57 11.75 -7.09
N ALA A 142 -0.69 10.66 -6.33
CA ALA A 142 0.41 9.71 -6.15
C ALA A 142 0.80 9.04 -7.47
N ALA A 143 -0.18 8.62 -8.27
CA ALA A 143 0.01 8.07 -9.60
C ALA A 143 0.70 9.06 -10.55
N GLU A 144 0.32 10.32 -10.51
CA GLU A 144 0.98 11.38 -11.28
C GLU A 144 2.45 11.54 -10.86
N ARG A 145 2.73 11.62 -9.55
CA ARG A 145 4.10 11.72 -9.03
C ARG A 145 4.97 10.53 -9.45
N ILE A 146 4.43 9.32 -9.42
CA ILE A 146 5.15 8.11 -9.86
C ILE A 146 5.37 8.10 -11.37
N ARG A 147 4.40 8.52 -12.18
CA ARG A 147 4.59 8.68 -13.63
C ARG A 147 5.69 9.70 -13.95
N ASN A 148 5.70 10.84 -13.26
CA ASN A 148 6.73 11.88 -13.42
C ASN A 148 8.11 11.37 -12.98
N LEU A 149 8.18 10.60 -11.90
CA LEU A 149 9.42 9.94 -11.47
C LEU A 149 9.90 8.92 -12.51
N GLY A 150 9.01 8.08 -13.03
CA GLY A 150 9.31 7.13 -14.10
C GLY A 150 9.85 7.82 -15.37
N LEU A 151 9.20 8.92 -15.79
CA LEU A 151 9.66 9.75 -16.90
C LEU A 151 11.06 10.33 -16.63
N GLY A 152 11.29 10.88 -15.44
CA GLY A 152 12.58 11.43 -15.04
C GLY A 152 13.70 10.38 -15.05
N LEU A 153 13.40 9.14 -14.64
CA LEU A 153 14.36 8.03 -14.68
C LEU A 153 14.70 7.62 -16.12
N GLN A 154 13.71 7.53 -17.01
CA GLN A 154 13.95 7.20 -18.42
C GLN A 154 14.70 8.32 -19.15
N ALA A 155 14.37 9.58 -18.87
CA ALA A 155 15.12 10.73 -19.37
C ALA A 155 16.57 10.71 -18.88
N SER A 156 16.81 10.39 -17.61
CA SER A 156 18.15 10.25 -17.04
C SER A 156 18.95 9.12 -17.68
N ARG A 157 18.33 7.96 -17.95
CA ARG A 157 18.95 6.86 -18.72
C ARG A 157 19.33 7.28 -20.13
N SER A 158 18.44 8.01 -20.82
CA SER A 158 18.75 8.53 -22.16
C SER A 158 19.90 9.53 -22.14
N GLN A 159 19.93 10.43 -21.15
CA GLN A 159 21.05 11.37 -21.00
C GLN A 159 22.35 10.66 -20.63
N TRP A 160 22.31 9.63 -19.77
CA TRP A 160 23.46 8.81 -19.43
C TRP A 160 24.10 8.23 -20.70
N GLN A 161 23.31 7.52 -21.52
CA GLN A 161 23.77 6.94 -22.79
C GLN A 161 24.33 7.98 -23.76
N ARG A 162 23.78 9.19 -23.80
CA ARG A 162 24.21 10.25 -24.74
C ARG A 162 25.40 11.07 -24.24
N ARG A 163 25.62 11.17 -22.93
CA ARG A 163 26.52 12.18 -22.32
C ARG A 163 27.67 11.57 -21.51
N VAL A 164 27.54 10.34 -21.03
CA VAL A 164 28.57 9.66 -20.25
C VAL A 164 29.46 8.84 -21.20
N PRO A 165 30.78 9.08 -21.24
CA PRO A 165 31.70 8.29 -22.05
C PRO A 165 31.83 6.84 -21.57
N ASP A 166 32.06 5.90 -22.48
CA ASP A 166 32.26 4.47 -22.16
C ASP A 166 33.52 4.21 -21.32
N ASN A 167 34.54 5.07 -21.45
CA ASN A 167 35.75 4.97 -20.63
C ASN A 167 35.47 5.49 -19.20
N PRO A 168 35.67 4.67 -18.15
CA PRO A 168 35.30 5.02 -16.78
C PRO A 168 36.06 6.23 -16.23
N GLU A 169 37.34 6.40 -16.57
CA GLU A 169 38.13 7.56 -16.14
C GLU A 169 37.60 8.87 -16.75
N HIS A 170 37.15 8.80 -18.01
CA HIS A 170 36.50 9.92 -18.67
C HIS A 170 35.11 10.21 -18.09
N ALA A 171 34.39 9.18 -17.67
CA ALA A 171 33.09 9.29 -17.03
C ALA A 171 33.17 9.99 -15.66
N VAL A 172 34.18 9.69 -14.83
CA VAL A 172 34.41 10.39 -13.56
C VAL A 172 34.52 11.90 -13.77
N ALA A 173 35.22 12.34 -14.81
CA ALA A 173 35.32 13.77 -15.12
C ALA A 173 33.99 14.42 -15.54
N VAL A 174 32.98 13.65 -15.96
CA VAL A 174 31.60 14.10 -16.24
C VAL A 174 30.72 14.03 -14.98
N LEU A 175 30.93 13.01 -14.15
CA LEU A 175 30.20 12.76 -12.90
C LEU A 175 30.79 13.48 -11.67
N ALA A 176 31.93 14.17 -11.83
CA ALA A 176 32.67 14.86 -10.77
C ALA A 176 31.82 15.65 -9.75
N PRO A 177 30.81 16.45 -10.14
CA PRO A 177 29.98 17.17 -9.18
C PRO A 177 29.12 16.28 -8.26
N LEU A 178 28.92 15.02 -8.61
CA LEU A 178 28.15 14.05 -7.82
C LEU A 178 29.00 13.33 -6.77
N LEU A 179 30.34 13.40 -6.85
CA LEU A 179 31.24 12.68 -5.95
C LEU A 179 31.03 13.07 -4.48
N GLY A 180 30.74 14.34 -4.21
CA GLY A 180 30.44 14.84 -2.85
C GLY A 180 29.07 14.43 -2.31
N ARG A 181 28.27 13.70 -3.10
CA ARG A 181 26.97 13.16 -2.70
C ARG A 181 26.90 11.63 -2.81
N LEU A 182 27.96 11.00 -3.31
CA LEU A 182 28.05 9.56 -3.47
C LEU A 182 28.62 8.98 -2.17
N PRO A 183 27.82 8.32 -1.31
CA PRO A 183 28.30 7.80 -0.04
C PRO A 183 29.21 6.60 -0.28
N THR A 184 30.31 6.54 0.46
CA THR A 184 31.22 5.38 0.55
C THR A 184 31.06 4.66 1.89
N SER A 185 30.68 5.39 2.94
CA SER A 185 30.24 4.87 4.26
C SER A 185 29.16 5.81 4.83
N GLU A 186 28.68 5.56 6.05
CA GLU A 186 27.67 6.41 6.71
C GLU A 186 28.11 7.88 6.87
N SER A 187 29.41 8.14 6.97
CA SER A 187 29.98 9.47 7.25
C SER A 187 30.91 10.01 6.16
N THR A 188 31.17 9.24 5.09
CA THR A 188 32.16 9.64 4.06
C THR A 188 31.60 9.59 2.64
N THR A 189 32.10 10.47 1.78
CA THR A 189 31.75 10.51 0.36
C THR A 189 32.90 10.09 -0.55
N ALA A 190 32.58 9.76 -1.81
CA ALA A 190 33.57 9.49 -2.84
C ALA A 190 34.51 10.68 -3.07
N LEU A 191 34.05 11.92 -2.83
CA LEU A 191 34.91 13.10 -2.91
C LEU A 191 35.87 13.19 -1.73
N ASP A 192 35.41 12.91 -0.51
CA ASP A 192 36.26 12.96 0.70
C ASP A 192 37.34 11.88 0.66
N THR A 193 37.00 10.68 0.18
CA THR A 193 37.95 9.56 0.04
C THR A 193 39.01 9.78 -1.04
N LEU A 194 38.68 10.56 -2.08
CA LEU A 194 39.60 10.91 -3.16
C LEU A 194 40.43 12.15 -2.82
N SER A 195 39.85 13.15 -2.20
CA SER A 195 40.50 14.44 -1.96
C SER A 195 41.65 14.34 -0.97
N GLY A 196 42.73 15.09 -1.19
CA GLY A 196 43.87 15.15 -0.27
C GLY A 196 44.84 13.96 -0.33
N ARG A 197 44.59 12.96 -1.18
CA ARG A 197 45.56 11.87 -1.44
C ARG A 197 46.85 12.37 -2.09
N THR A 198 46.75 13.38 -2.95
CA THR A 198 47.89 14.12 -3.50
C THR A 198 47.62 15.61 -3.36
N ALA A 199 48.67 16.44 -3.38
CA ALA A 199 48.51 17.89 -3.31
C ALA A 199 47.73 18.51 -4.49
N TRP A 200 47.59 17.78 -5.60
CA TRP A 200 46.84 18.24 -6.79
C TRP A 200 45.41 17.70 -6.85
N LEU A 201 45.08 16.65 -6.10
CA LEU A 201 43.74 16.04 -6.06
C LEU A 201 42.87 16.76 -5.03
N THR A 202 42.49 18.00 -5.34
CA THR A 202 41.67 18.85 -4.47
C THR A 202 40.19 18.76 -4.84
N PRO A 203 39.27 19.02 -3.88
CA PRO A 203 37.83 19.08 -4.18
C PRO A 203 37.48 20.09 -5.28
N ALA A 204 38.25 21.18 -5.36
CA ALA A 204 38.10 22.22 -6.38
C ALA A 204 38.25 21.68 -7.81
N LEU A 205 39.09 20.66 -8.02
CA LEU A 205 39.27 20.01 -9.34
C LEU A 205 37.98 19.37 -9.85
N PHE A 206 37.15 18.84 -8.94
CA PHE A 206 35.89 18.17 -9.26
C PHE A 206 34.68 19.13 -9.29
N SER A 207 34.91 20.43 -9.06
CA SER A 207 33.86 21.45 -9.03
C SER A 207 33.35 21.85 -10.43
N SER A 208 32.15 22.44 -10.45
CA SER A 208 31.61 23.04 -11.68
C SER A 208 32.43 24.25 -12.15
N ALA A 209 33.08 24.98 -11.23
CA ALA A 209 33.94 26.11 -11.54
C ALA A 209 35.19 25.69 -12.32
N ALA A 210 35.89 24.64 -11.88
CA ALA A 210 37.02 24.07 -12.62
C ALA A 210 36.62 23.63 -14.02
N ARG A 211 35.43 23.02 -14.18
CA ARG A 211 34.92 22.62 -15.50
C ARG A 211 34.62 23.81 -16.42
N ARG A 212 34.13 24.94 -15.88
CA ARG A 212 33.92 26.18 -16.65
C ARG A 212 35.25 26.81 -17.09
N LEU A 213 36.25 26.84 -16.20
CA LEU A 213 37.58 27.36 -16.48
C LEU A 213 38.33 26.54 -17.55
N LEU A 214 38.20 25.21 -17.47
CA LEU A 214 38.86 24.26 -18.38
C LEU A 214 38.10 24.04 -19.70
N ARG A 215 37.04 24.81 -19.98
CA ARG A 215 36.21 24.64 -21.17
C ARG A 215 37.02 24.97 -22.44
N PRO A 216 36.95 24.19 -23.53
CA PRO A 216 37.87 24.31 -24.68
C PRO A 216 37.94 25.70 -25.35
N ARG A 217 36.91 26.53 -25.18
CA ARG A 217 36.80 27.89 -25.77
C ARG A 217 36.96 29.03 -24.75
N GLY A 218 37.30 28.73 -23.50
CA GLY A 218 37.53 29.74 -22.46
C GLY A 218 38.82 30.54 -22.67
N THR A 219 38.89 31.76 -22.15
CA THR A 219 40.07 32.64 -22.22
C THR A 219 41.31 31.98 -21.63
N ILE A 220 41.20 31.41 -20.43
CA ILE A 220 42.29 30.66 -19.76
C ILE A 220 42.71 29.44 -20.58
N ALA A 221 41.74 28.75 -21.19
CA ALA A 221 42.02 27.58 -22.03
C ALA A 221 42.78 27.93 -23.33
N ARG A 222 42.76 29.19 -23.80
CA ARG A 222 43.58 29.63 -24.96
C ARG A 222 45.07 29.66 -24.63
N HIS A 223 45.41 30.02 -23.39
CA HIS A 223 46.81 30.16 -22.94
C HIS A 223 47.37 28.89 -22.28
N ALA A 224 46.52 27.90 -21.97
CA ALA A 224 46.96 26.64 -21.36
C ALA A 224 47.73 25.74 -22.35
N LYS A 225 48.76 25.03 -21.88
CA LYS A 225 49.51 24.04 -22.69
C LYS A 225 48.60 22.92 -23.25
N PRO A 226 48.93 22.32 -24.41
CA PRO A 226 48.19 21.17 -24.93
C PRO A 226 48.08 20.05 -23.89
N GLY A 227 46.87 19.52 -23.67
CA GLY A 227 46.62 18.49 -22.64
C GLY A 227 46.20 19.03 -21.26
N ALA A 228 46.61 20.25 -20.88
CA ALA A 228 46.27 20.89 -19.60
C ALA A 228 44.83 21.44 -19.53
N ARG A 229 43.98 21.07 -20.49
CA ARG A 229 42.60 21.57 -20.66
C ARG A 229 41.57 20.45 -20.50
N ARG A 230 42.02 19.19 -20.49
CA ARG A 230 41.13 18.03 -20.41
C ARG A 230 41.04 17.61 -18.95
N LEU A 231 39.96 18.01 -18.28
CA LEU A 231 39.67 17.59 -16.90
C LEU A 231 39.86 16.07 -16.70
N ARG A 232 39.50 15.28 -17.71
CA ARG A 232 39.69 13.82 -17.76
C ARG A 232 41.15 13.37 -17.54
N ARG A 233 42.10 14.07 -18.17
CA ARG A 233 43.53 13.79 -18.02
C ARG A 233 44.10 14.40 -16.75
N LEU A 234 43.62 15.59 -16.38
CA LEU A 234 44.07 16.27 -15.15
C LEU A 234 43.67 15.49 -13.90
N ALA A 235 42.47 14.91 -13.86
CA ALA A 235 42.04 14.07 -12.74
C ALA A 235 42.91 12.82 -12.60
N ALA A 236 43.21 12.14 -13.72
CA ALA A 236 44.11 10.99 -13.71
C ALA A 236 45.53 11.37 -13.26
N VAL A 237 46.13 12.42 -13.84
CA VAL A 237 47.47 12.89 -13.46
C VAL A 237 47.53 13.36 -12.00
N ALA A 238 46.52 14.09 -11.54
CA ALA A 238 46.42 14.50 -10.14
C ALA A 238 46.31 13.29 -9.20
N ALA A 239 45.61 12.23 -9.60
CA ALA A 239 45.48 11.02 -8.79
C ALA A 239 46.76 10.16 -8.78
N THR A 240 47.50 10.09 -9.88
CA THR A 240 48.65 9.18 -10.05
C THR A 240 50.02 9.81 -9.81
N THR A 241 50.11 11.14 -9.77
CA THR A 241 51.40 11.85 -9.77
C THR A 241 51.55 12.77 -8.57
N CYS A 242 52.67 12.62 -7.87
CA CYS A 242 53.05 13.53 -6.81
C CYS A 242 53.83 14.72 -7.39
N PRO A 243 53.40 15.97 -7.14
CA PRO A 243 54.27 17.12 -7.37
C PRO A 243 55.57 16.93 -6.60
N LYS A 244 56.70 17.25 -7.23
CA LYS A 244 57.91 17.55 -6.46
C LYS A 244 57.63 18.79 -5.61
N PRO A 245 57.94 18.80 -4.31
CA PRO A 245 57.76 19.99 -3.50
C PRO A 245 58.53 21.15 -4.14
N PRO A 246 57.99 22.38 -4.09
CA PRO A 246 58.69 23.54 -4.59
C PRO A 246 60.05 23.63 -3.88
N LEU A 247 61.11 23.82 -4.65
CA LEU A 247 62.45 24.00 -4.09
C LEU A 247 62.42 25.24 -3.19
N PRO A 248 62.91 25.16 -1.94
CA PRO A 248 62.92 26.32 -1.06
C PRO A 248 63.72 27.46 -1.71
N PRO A 249 63.32 28.72 -1.47
CA PRO A 249 64.05 29.88 -1.96
C PRO A 249 65.53 29.83 -1.51
N PRO A 250 66.46 30.39 -2.30
CA PRO A 250 67.90 30.20 -2.10
C PRO A 250 68.40 30.55 -0.68
N GLY A 251 67.79 31.54 -0.02
CA GLY A 251 68.15 31.90 1.36
C GLY A 251 67.74 30.85 2.41
N GLN A 252 66.72 30.04 2.15
CA GLN A 252 66.29 28.97 3.06
C GLN A 252 67.17 27.72 2.92
N ARG A 253 67.71 27.46 1.72
CA ARG A 253 68.69 26.38 1.50
C ARG A 253 69.97 26.59 2.29
N ASP A 254 70.48 27.82 2.28
CA ASP A 254 71.69 28.19 3.01
C ASP A 254 71.49 28.08 4.54
N LEU A 255 70.28 28.37 5.03
CA LEU A 255 69.91 28.17 6.43
C LEU A 255 69.79 26.68 6.81
N THR A 256 69.24 25.86 5.90
CA THR A 256 69.04 24.43 6.13
C THR A 256 70.38 23.67 6.08
N ASP A 257 71.27 24.03 5.15
CA ASP A 257 72.62 23.47 5.05
C ASP A 257 73.51 23.90 6.24
N ARG A 258 73.34 25.12 6.76
CA ARG A 258 74.02 25.59 7.99
C ARG A 258 73.50 24.95 9.27
N LEU A 259 72.21 24.62 9.34
CA LEU A 259 71.62 23.92 10.48
C LEU A 259 72.04 22.44 10.56
N LEU A 260 72.49 21.87 9.44
CA LEU A 260 72.97 20.49 9.33
C LEU A 260 74.49 20.33 9.59
N ASP A 261 75.24 21.42 9.80
CA ASP A 261 76.67 21.40 10.19
C ASP A 261 76.82 21.38 11.73
N PRO A 262 77.29 20.25 12.34
CA PRO A 262 77.35 20.07 13.79
C PRO A 262 78.26 21.06 14.54
N GLN A 263 79.21 21.71 13.85
CA GLN A 263 80.11 22.69 14.48
C GLN A 263 79.55 24.11 14.44
N ALA A 264 78.75 24.44 13.43
CA ALA A 264 78.08 25.74 13.33
C ALA A 264 76.95 25.89 14.36
N THR A 265 76.24 24.80 14.69
CA THR A 265 75.14 24.81 15.67
C THR A 265 75.61 25.11 17.10
N ARG A 266 76.82 24.67 17.48
CA ARG A 266 77.39 24.96 18.81
C ARG A 266 77.91 26.39 18.92
N ALA A 267 78.61 26.87 17.89
CA ALA A 267 79.09 28.26 17.85
C ALA A 267 77.93 29.28 17.81
N ALA A 268 76.82 28.95 17.13
CA ALA A 268 75.61 29.78 17.12
C ALA A 268 74.87 29.75 18.46
N SER A 269 74.83 28.60 19.16
CA SER A 269 74.26 28.47 20.51
C SER A 269 75.02 29.32 21.54
N ASP A 270 76.36 29.31 21.48
CA ASP A 270 77.20 30.05 22.42
C ASP A 270 77.15 31.56 22.13
N ALA A 271 77.11 31.96 20.85
CA ALA A 271 76.93 33.36 20.45
C ALA A 271 75.51 33.90 20.75
N LEU A 272 74.46 33.05 20.70
CA LEU A 272 73.11 33.44 21.10
C LEU A 272 72.99 33.62 22.62
N ARG A 273 73.68 32.81 23.43
CA ARG A 273 73.69 32.98 24.90
C ARG A 273 74.28 34.32 25.34
N GLU A 274 75.23 34.86 24.59
CA GLU A 274 75.93 36.10 24.97
C GLU A 274 75.24 37.37 24.43
N ASN A 275 74.42 37.28 23.37
CA ASN A 275 73.78 38.44 22.73
C ASN A 275 72.23 38.50 22.80
N ALA A 276 71.57 37.57 23.50
CA ALA A 276 70.10 37.51 23.59
C ALA A 276 69.42 38.74 24.24
N ARG A 277 70.17 39.70 24.80
CA ARG A 277 69.59 40.96 25.33
C ARG A 277 69.73 42.18 24.41
N SER A 278 70.62 42.19 23.42
CA SER A 278 70.78 43.37 22.53
C SER A 278 70.00 43.26 21.21
N LEU A 279 69.85 42.05 20.66
CA LEU A 279 69.17 41.84 19.36
C LEU A 279 67.66 42.09 19.40
N VAL A 280 67.02 41.88 20.56
CA VAL A 280 65.58 42.15 20.73
C VAL A 280 65.31 43.66 20.84
N ALA A 281 66.28 44.47 21.29
CA ALA A 281 66.13 45.92 21.36
C ALA A 281 66.32 46.61 19.99
N GLU A 282 67.31 46.16 19.18
CA GLU A 282 67.53 46.72 17.84
C GLU A 282 66.46 46.30 16.82
N ALA A 283 65.89 45.11 16.94
CA ALA A 283 64.84 44.64 16.02
C ALA A 283 63.52 45.40 16.18
N PHE A 284 63.19 45.86 17.40
CA PHE A 284 61.97 46.62 17.65
C PHE A 284 62.10 48.11 17.24
N GLU A 285 63.29 48.72 17.30
CA GLU A 285 63.48 50.09 16.78
C GLU A 285 63.51 50.15 15.24
N ALA A 286 63.99 49.11 14.56
CA ALA A 286 64.01 49.08 13.09
C ALA A 286 62.61 48.96 12.45
N ILE A 287 61.64 48.39 13.17
CA ILE A 287 60.26 48.23 12.70
C ILE A 287 59.49 49.57 12.79
N ASP A 288 59.75 50.38 13.82
CA ASP A 288 59.04 51.65 14.05
C ASP A 288 59.51 52.79 13.12
N GLU A 289 60.74 52.73 12.58
CA GLU A 289 61.25 53.72 11.62
C GLU A 289 60.85 53.44 10.16
N HIS A 290 60.51 52.19 9.81
CA HIS A 290 60.05 51.85 8.45
C HIS A 290 58.62 52.34 8.15
N ASP A 291 57.77 52.42 9.18
CA ASP A 291 56.36 52.84 9.03
C ASP A 291 56.16 54.35 8.85
N ARG A 292 57.14 55.20 9.22
CA ARG A 292 56.97 56.67 9.16
C ARG A 292 57.30 57.31 7.81
N ARG A 293 57.91 56.61 6.85
CA ARG A 293 58.50 57.24 5.64
C ARG A 293 57.70 57.12 4.34
N ARG A 294 56.48 56.58 4.31
CA ARG A 294 55.68 56.58 3.06
C ARG A 294 54.22 56.96 3.25
N SER A 295 54.00 58.27 3.45
CA SER A 295 52.78 58.93 3.00
C SER A 295 52.77 59.06 1.46
N PHE A 296 51.60 58.71 0.91
CA PHE A 296 51.06 58.61 -0.47
C PHE A 296 51.22 59.88 -1.37
N PRO A 297 50.89 59.90 -2.70
CA PRO A 297 49.94 59.03 -3.44
C PRO A 297 50.27 58.65 -4.92
N SER A 298 49.81 57.48 -5.36
CA SER A 298 48.74 57.32 -6.37
C SER A 298 48.63 55.88 -6.94
N LEU A 299 47.42 55.36 -6.81
CA LEU A 299 46.66 54.49 -7.73
C LEU A 299 47.02 52.99 -7.94
N VAL A 300 45.97 52.20 -7.67
CA VAL A 300 45.53 50.90 -8.24
C VAL A 300 45.94 49.61 -7.52
N ILE A 301 44.90 48.82 -7.22
CA ILE A 301 44.78 47.41 -6.80
C ILE A 301 45.05 47.15 -5.30
N ASP A 302 43.97 46.97 -4.53
CA ASP A 302 43.76 45.72 -3.76
C ASP A 302 42.29 45.61 -3.28
N PRO A 303 41.57 44.52 -3.61
CA PRO A 303 40.22 44.26 -3.16
C PRO A 303 40.21 43.32 -1.94
N ASN A 304 39.94 43.90 -0.77
CA ASN A 304 39.22 43.22 0.30
C ASN A 304 38.28 44.26 0.88
N ILE A 305 36.96 44.09 0.78
CA ILE A 305 36.06 43.50 1.79
C ILE A 305 34.61 43.74 1.26
N PRO A 306 33.54 43.01 1.65
CA PRO A 306 33.41 42.01 2.73
C PRO A 306 32.74 40.69 2.30
N LEU A 307 32.92 39.63 3.09
CA LEU A 307 31.81 38.70 3.41
C LEU A 307 32.04 38.06 4.79
N VAL A 308 31.25 38.51 5.77
CA VAL A 308 30.85 37.80 7.00
C VAL A 308 29.30 37.85 6.96
N PRO A 309 28.56 36.77 7.27
CA PRO A 309 28.25 36.50 8.68
C PRO A 309 28.57 35.08 9.15
N ASP A 310 28.89 35.04 10.43
CA ASP A 310 29.08 33.93 11.34
C ASP A 310 28.10 32.76 11.15
N GLY A 311 28.67 31.56 11.16
CA GLY A 311 28.01 30.32 11.55
C GLY A 311 29.00 29.51 12.37
N GLU A 312 28.77 29.43 13.68
CA GLU A 312 29.60 28.71 14.66
C GLU A 312 30.01 27.30 14.18
N PRO A 313 31.25 26.86 14.42
CA PRO A 313 31.53 25.43 14.46
C PRO A 313 30.92 24.86 15.74
N ASP A 314 29.86 24.08 15.58
CA ASP A 314 29.25 23.26 16.64
C ASP A 314 30.33 22.37 17.29
N ARG A 315 30.63 22.68 18.55
CA ARG A 315 31.46 21.87 19.44
C ARG A 315 30.68 20.61 19.81
N ARG A 316 30.72 19.55 18.99
CA ARG A 316 30.39 18.18 19.44
C ARG A 316 31.24 17.14 18.74
N GLY A 317 31.98 16.38 19.54
CA GLY A 317 32.70 15.20 19.08
C GLY A 317 34.08 15.03 19.69
N THR A 318 34.20 15.10 21.02
CA THR A 318 35.29 14.44 21.74
C THR A 318 35.20 12.93 21.49
N GLY A 319 35.90 12.46 20.46
CA GLY A 319 36.22 11.06 20.26
C GLY A 319 37.68 10.85 20.69
N THR A 320 37.86 10.40 21.91
CA THR A 320 39.11 9.80 22.39
C THR A 320 39.52 8.67 21.46
N GLY A 321 40.54 8.93 20.64
CA GLY A 321 41.30 7.94 19.88
C GLY A 321 42.76 8.11 20.25
N ASP A 322 43.35 7.04 20.76
CA ASP A 322 44.63 7.00 21.47
C ASP A 322 45.75 7.73 20.74
N GLY A 323 46.48 8.55 21.50
CA GLY A 323 47.65 9.27 21.04
C GLY A 323 48.79 8.30 20.75
N GLU A 324 49.05 8.06 19.47
CA GLU A 324 50.35 7.59 19.03
C GLU A 324 51.29 8.80 19.07
N ARG A 325 52.08 8.89 20.15
CA ARG A 325 53.11 9.91 20.34
C ARG A 325 54.11 9.80 19.20
N ASP A 326 54.34 10.92 18.52
CA ASP A 326 55.28 11.05 17.41
C ASP A 326 56.73 10.90 17.94
N PRO A 327 57.45 9.80 17.62
CA PRO A 327 58.78 9.53 18.15
C PRO A 327 59.83 10.56 17.69
N ASP A 328 59.56 11.29 16.60
CA ASP A 328 60.45 12.33 16.08
C ASP A 328 60.44 13.59 16.95
N ARG A 329 59.33 13.87 17.66
CA ARG A 329 59.17 15.06 18.52
C ARG A 329 59.95 14.92 19.83
N GLU A 330 60.01 13.71 20.38
CA GLU A 330 60.82 13.39 21.56
C GLU A 330 62.32 13.40 21.21
N HIS A 331 62.70 12.87 20.03
CA HIS A 331 64.09 12.86 19.58
C HIS A 331 64.63 14.27 19.27
N LEU A 332 63.81 15.16 18.71
CA LEU A 332 64.20 16.56 18.49
C LEU A 332 64.29 17.37 19.79
N ALA A 333 63.40 17.13 20.75
CA ALA A 333 63.42 17.82 22.05
C ALA A 333 64.63 17.40 22.91
N ASP A 334 65.05 16.14 22.81
CA ASP A 334 66.19 15.60 23.56
C ASP A 334 67.55 16.06 22.97
N VAL A 335 67.61 16.28 21.65
CA VAL A 335 68.79 16.83 20.95
C VAL A 335 68.91 18.35 21.13
N LEU A 336 67.81 19.05 21.33
CA LEU A 336 67.74 20.52 21.47
C LEU A 336 67.40 20.91 22.93
N GLY A 337 68.28 20.54 23.86
CA GLY A 337 68.14 20.88 25.28
C GLY A 337 67.94 22.39 25.50
N GLU A 338 66.75 22.73 26.04
CA GLU A 338 66.30 24.06 26.46
C GLU A 338 66.17 25.13 25.36
N VAL A 339 65.41 24.83 24.30
CA VAL A 339 64.88 25.86 23.39
C VAL A 339 63.39 26.12 23.75
N PRO A 340 62.91 27.38 23.81
CA PRO A 340 61.51 27.69 24.08
C PRO A 340 60.56 26.99 23.08
N GLU A 341 59.45 26.44 23.57
CA GLU A 341 58.44 25.71 22.77
C GLU A 341 58.04 26.45 21.49
N GLU A 342 57.99 27.78 21.53
CA GLU A 342 57.64 28.63 20.38
C GLU A 342 58.59 28.47 19.19
N VAL A 343 59.88 28.23 19.41
CA VAL A 343 60.86 28.05 18.31
C VAL A 343 60.76 26.65 17.73
N VAL A 344 60.51 25.63 18.57
CA VAL A 344 60.21 24.27 18.12
C VAL A 344 58.94 24.27 17.27
N ASP A 345 57.90 24.96 17.74
CA ASP A 345 56.66 25.13 16.99
C ASP A 345 56.85 25.93 15.70
N THR A 346 57.77 26.91 15.65
CA THR A 346 58.07 27.66 14.43
C THR A 346 58.87 26.84 13.41
N VAL A 347 59.80 25.99 13.87
CA VAL A 347 60.55 25.05 13.00
C VAL A 347 59.65 23.93 12.50
N VAL A 348 58.76 23.41 13.35
CA VAL A 348 57.71 22.44 12.99
C VAL A 348 56.66 23.07 12.07
N ALA A 349 56.33 24.36 12.23
CA ALA A 349 55.43 25.10 11.33
C ALA A 349 56.09 25.45 9.98
N ALA A 350 57.41 25.72 9.97
CA ALA A 350 58.19 25.95 8.75
C ALA A 350 58.41 24.63 7.98
N ALA A 351 58.51 23.51 8.68
CA ALA A 351 58.39 22.17 8.13
C ALA A 351 56.90 21.85 7.88
N GLN A 352 56.28 22.52 6.91
CA GLN A 352 54.91 22.20 6.49
C GLN A 352 54.74 20.68 6.43
N PRO A 353 53.70 20.09 7.07
CA PRO A 353 53.48 18.66 6.97
C PRO A 353 53.32 18.38 5.50
N VAL A 354 54.32 17.73 4.90
CA VAL A 354 54.26 17.24 3.53
C VAL A 354 53.09 16.29 3.55
N SER A 355 51.91 16.76 3.12
CA SER A 355 50.70 15.96 3.04
C SER A 355 51.11 14.69 2.32
N ARG A 356 51.22 13.57 3.05
CA ARG A 356 51.92 12.36 2.58
C ARG A 356 51.31 12.01 1.24
N CYS A 357 52.07 12.25 0.17
CA CYS A 357 51.54 12.05 -1.16
C CYS A 357 51.34 10.54 -1.34
N ARG A 358 50.08 10.13 -1.45
CA ARG A 358 49.63 8.74 -1.61
C ARG A 358 49.02 8.62 -3.01
N PRO A 359 49.85 8.55 -4.07
CA PRO A 359 49.35 8.44 -5.43
C PRO A 359 48.62 7.11 -5.58
N LEU A 360 47.53 7.13 -6.35
CA LEU A 360 46.85 5.93 -6.78
C LEU A 360 47.63 5.31 -7.94
N GLU A 361 47.94 4.02 -7.85
CA GLU A 361 48.47 3.30 -9.01
C GLU A 361 47.44 3.34 -10.15
N PRO A 362 47.87 3.46 -11.43
CA PRO A 362 46.97 3.51 -12.58
C PRO A 362 45.86 2.43 -12.59
N PRO A 363 46.13 1.13 -12.34
CA PRO A 363 45.06 0.12 -12.29
C PRO A 363 44.08 0.33 -11.13
N VAL A 364 44.53 0.87 -9.99
CA VAL A 364 43.66 1.19 -8.84
C VAL A 364 42.77 2.39 -9.16
N TRP A 365 43.28 3.41 -9.85
CA TRP A 365 42.47 4.54 -10.33
C TRP A 365 41.36 4.08 -11.28
N THR A 366 41.66 3.18 -12.23
CA THR A 366 40.66 2.58 -13.11
C THR A 366 39.59 1.81 -12.34
N GLY A 367 39.99 1.08 -11.29
CA GLY A 367 39.08 0.39 -10.38
C GLY A 367 38.14 1.35 -9.65
N VAL A 368 38.67 2.46 -9.10
CA VAL A 368 37.86 3.50 -8.44
C VAL A 368 36.91 4.18 -9.43
N ALA A 369 37.39 4.53 -10.61
CA ALA A 369 36.57 5.13 -11.65
C ALA A 369 35.42 4.20 -12.07
N THR A 370 35.68 2.91 -12.19
CA THR A 370 34.67 1.88 -12.49
C THR A 370 33.66 1.75 -11.35
N ALA A 371 34.10 1.79 -10.10
CA ALA A 371 33.21 1.73 -8.93
C ALA A 371 32.27 2.95 -8.86
N VAL A 372 32.80 4.16 -9.10
CA VAL A 372 31.99 5.39 -9.18
C VAL A 372 30.93 5.29 -10.27
N VAL A 373 31.31 4.82 -11.47
CA VAL A 373 30.38 4.65 -12.59
C VAL A 373 29.29 3.65 -12.23
N LYS A 374 29.64 2.47 -11.72
CA LYS A 374 28.67 1.43 -11.31
C LYS A 374 27.73 1.90 -10.19
N GLY A 375 28.21 2.73 -9.26
CA GLY A 375 27.40 3.28 -8.19
C GLY A 375 26.34 4.30 -8.64
N ILE A 376 26.48 4.85 -9.85
CA ILE A 376 25.59 5.89 -10.41
C ILE A 376 24.80 5.37 -11.62
N ASP A 377 25.30 4.34 -12.32
CA ASP A 377 24.71 3.83 -13.57
C ASP A 377 23.24 3.41 -13.38
N PRO A 378 22.29 4.09 -14.06
CA PRO A 378 20.86 3.83 -13.92
C PRO A 378 20.39 2.52 -14.58
N HIS A 379 21.27 1.80 -15.27
CA HIS A 379 21.00 0.48 -15.86
C HIS A 379 21.37 -0.68 -14.95
N VAL A 380 22.17 -0.44 -13.91
CA VAL A 380 22.50 -1.47 -12.90
C VAL A 380 21.27 -1.75 -12.04
N LYS A 381 21.11 -3.00 -11.57
CA LYS A 381 20.04 -3.39 -10.65
C LYS A 381 20.31 -2.73 -9.29
N ARG A 382 19.53 -1.68 -8.95
CA ARG A 382 19.63 -0.86 -7.72
C ARG A 382 21.03 -0.26 -7.46
N PRO A 383 21.45 0.79 -8.21
CA PRO A 383 22.64 1.56 -7.88
C PRO A 383 22.44 2.37 -6.60
N VAL A 384 23.53 2.74 -5.92
CA VAL A 384 23.55 3.51 -4.65
C VAL A 384 22.68 4.78 -4.74
N VAL A 385 22.70 5.45 -5.89
CA VAL A 385 21.89 6.66 -6.13
C VAL A 385 20.39 6.35 -6.15
N VAL A 386 19.97 5.21 -6.69
CA VAL A 386 18.56 4.79 -6.72
C VAL A 386 18.10 4.38 -5.34
N ASP A 387 18.90 3.62 -4.59
CA ASP A 387 18.56 3.24 -3.20
C ASP A 387 18.45 4.46 -2.29
N ARG A 388 19.28 5.49 -2.50
CA ARG A 388 19.16 6.76 -1.76
C ARG A 388 17.85 7.50 -2.04
N VAL A 389 17.40 7.52 -3.31
CA VAL A 389 16.14 8.17 -3.70
C VAL A 389 14.94 7.36 -3.20
N LEU A 390 14.94 6.05 -3.42
CA LEU A 390 13.84 5.16 -3.03
C LEU A 390 13.77 4.97 -1.51
N GLY A 391 14.90 4.97 -0.80
CA GLY A 391 14.95 4.86 0.66
C GLY A 391 14.37 6.07 1.39
N GLY A 392 14.25 7.23 0.71
CA GLY A 392 13.52 8.39 1.23
C GLY A 392 12.00 8.31 1.03
N ILE A 393 11.50 7.27 0.34
CA ILE A 393 10.08 7.10 0.00
C ILE A 393 9.54 5.88 0.76
N THR A 394 8.62 6.12 1.68
CA THR A 394 7.92 5.06 2.41
C THR A 394 6.69 4.58 1.63
N GLY A 395 6.28 3.31 1.83
CA GLY A 395 5.04 2.76 1.27
C GLY A 395 5.10 2.30 -0.20
N LEU A 396 6.28 2.18 -0.80
CA LEU A 396 6.44 1.59 -2.13
C LEU A 396 6.21 0.07 -2.06
N ARG A 397 5.25 -0.43 -2.85
CA ARG A 397 5.05 -1.88 -3.07
C ARG A 397 5.84 -2.35 -4.28
N GLU A 398 6.30 -3.61 -4.24
CA GLU A 398 6.89 -4.24 -5.42
C GLU A 398 5.77 -4.59 -6.44
N PRO A 399 5.98 -4.38 -7.75
CA PRO A 399 7.18 -3.82 -8.37
C PRO A 399 7.32 -2.31 -8.10
N VAL A 400 8.51 -1.88 -7.66
CA VAL A 400 8.78 -0.47 -7.33
C VAL A 400 8.46 0.45 -8.52
N LEU A 401 7.74 1.56 -8.26
CA LEU A 401 7.19 2.49 -9.26
C LEU A 401 5.99 1.98 -10.06
N ALA A 402 5.34 0.90 -9.63
CA ALA A 402 3.98 0.62 -10.08
C ALA A 402 3.07 1.83 -9.80
N VAL A 403 2.13 2.07 -10.71
CA VAL A 403 1.07 3.06 -10.45
C VAL A 403 0.33 2.61 -9.20
N PRO A 404 0.17 3.47 -8.18
CA PRO A 404 -0.55 3.10 -6.96
C PRO A 404 -1.95 2.68 -7.32
N ASP A 405 -2.31 1.51 -6.82
CA ASP A 405 -3.64 0.97 -6.87
C ASP A 405 -4.23 0.94 -5.46
N PHE A 406 -5.54 0.70 -5.39
CA PHE A 406 -6.21 0.46 -4.12
C PHE A 406 -7.34 -0.55 -4.25
N ALA A 407 -7.73 -1.06 -3.09
CA ALA A 407 -8.73 -2.08 -2.89
C ALA A 407 -9.96 -1.46 -2.19
N PRO A 408 -10.86 -0.77 -2.90
CA PRO A 408 -12.04 -0.16 -2.30
C PRO A 408 -12.99 -1.24 -1.78
N GLU A 409 -13.56 -1.02 -0.60
CA GLU A 409 -14.64 -1.86 -0.06
C GLU A 409 -15.94 -1.08 -0.15
N LEU A 410 -16.78 -1.45 -1.10
CA LEU A 410 -17.98 -0.68 -1.45
C LEU A 410 -19.17 -1.18 -0.65
N ASP A 411 -19.68 -0.30 0.21
CA ASP A 411 -20.79 -0.58 1.11
C ASP A 411 -22.17 -0.46 0.42
N ILE A 412 -22.41 -1.34 -0.56
CA ILE A 412 -23.62 -1.29 -1.40
C ILE A 412 -24.36 -2.64 -1.32
N PRO A 413 -25.51 -2.71 -0.62
CA PRO A 413 -26.29 -3.94 -0.51
C PRO A 413 -27.05 -4.24 -1.81
N LEU A 414 -26.62 -5.27 -2.53
CA LEU A 414 -27.13 -5.58 -3.88
C LEU A 414 -28.51 -6.26 -3.90
N TRP A 415 -29.03 -6.78 -2.78
CA TRP A 415 -30.38 -7.38 -2.75
C TRP A 415 -31.47 -6.36 -3.13
N SER A 416 -31.26 -5.09 -2.78
CA SER A 416 -32.19 -4.00 -3.11
C SER A 416 -32.30 -3.76 -4.62
N PHE A 417 -31.24 -4.05 -5.39
CA PHE A 417 -31.30 -4.04 -6.85
C PHE A 417 -32.31 -5.08 -7.37
N LEU A 418 -32.23 -6.31 -6.85
CA LEU A 418 -33.15 -7.38 -7.24
C LEU A 418 -34.58 -7.07 -6.82
N ARG A 419 -34.78 -6.55 -5.60
CA ARG A 419 -36.11 -6.09 -5.16
C ARG A 419 -36.72 -5.11 -6.16
N ASP A 420 -35.96 -4.11 -6.58
CA ASP A 420 -36.48 -3.00 -7.39
C ASP A 420 -36.62 -3.36 -8.89
N ASN A 421 -35.79 -4.27 -9.42
CA ASN A 421 -35.69 -4.52 -10.87
C ASN A 421 -36.07 -5.95 -11.28
N ALA A 422 -36.00 -6.92 -10.37
CA ALA A 422 -36.14 -8.34 -10.65
C ALA A 422 -36.60 -9.14 -9.41
N PRO A 423 -37.76 -8.79 -8.80
CA PRO A 423 -38.22 -9.40 -7.55
C PRO A 423 -38.42 -10.91 -7.68
N ASP A 424 -38.83 -11.39 -8.86
CA ASP A 424 -38.97 -12.81 -9.20
C ASP A 424 -37.65 -13.60 -9.11
N TRP A 425 -36.50 -12.93 -9.14
CA TRP A 425 -35.18 -13.56 -8.95
C TRP A 425 -34.71 -13.53 -7.51
N LEU A 426 -35.25 -12.61 -6.69
CA LEU A 426 -35.03 -12.59 -5.25
C LEU A 426 -35.85 -13.70 -4.59
N LEU A 427 -37.16 -13.72 -4.86
CA LEU A 427 -38.13 -14.69 -4.33
C LEU A 427 -39.08 -15.14 -5.46
N PRO A 428 -38.71 -16.19 -6.22
CA PRO A 428 -39.57 -16.71 -7.28
C PRO A 428 -40.91 -17.20 -6.72
N GLY A 429 -42.02 -16.77 -7.33
CA GLY A 429 -43.37 -17.12 -6.88
C GLY A 429 -43.83 -16.39 -5.60
N GLY A 430 -43.11 -15.35 -5.17
CA GLY A 430 -43.48 -14.55 -3.99
C GLY A 430 -44.85 -13.86 -4.12
N GLY A 431 -45.23 -13.43 -5.33
CA GLY A 431 -46.53 -12.82 -5.59
C GLY A 431 -47.72 -13.79 -5.54
N ASP A 432 -47.48 -15.10 -5.59
CA ASP A 432 -48.53 -16.12 -5.51
C ASP A 432 -48.82 -16.55 -4.05
N VAL A 433 -48.08 -16.00 -3.09
CA VAL A 433 -48.24 -16.31 -1.67
C VAL A 433 -49.55 -15.67 -1.18
N PRO A 434 -50.48 -16.40 -0.57
CA PRO A 434 -51.69 -15.81 0.01
C PRO A 434 -51.39 -14.87 1.18
N LEU A 435 -52.26 -13.89 1.41
CA LEU A 435 -52.21 -13.03 2.60
C LEU A 435 -52.44 -13.85 3.89
N ASP A 436 -51.95 -13.33 5.01
CA ASP A 436 -52.02 -13.91 6.35
C ASP A 436 -51.32 -15.27 6.48
N ARG A 437 -50.18 -15.41 5.81
CA ARG A 437 -49.34 -16.61 5.85
C ARG A 437 -47.95 -16.31 6.36
N VAL A 438 -47.42 -17.26 7.12
CA VAL A 438 -46.02 -17.29 7.59
C VAL A 438 -45.38 -18.54 7.03
N MET A 439 -44.20 -18.38 6.45
CA MET A 439 -43.46 -19.47 5.82
C MET A 439 -41.99 -19.41 6.20
N ALA A 440 -41.42 -20.57 6.48
CA ALA A 440 -39.98 -20.70 6.66
C ALA A 440 -39.28 -21.04 5.34
N MET A 441 -38.23 -20.29 5.05
CA MET A 441 -37.45 -20.32 3.83
C MET A 441 -35.96 -20.29 4.18
N VAL A 442 -35.10 -20.37 3.17
CA VAL A 442 -33.64 -20.43 3.36
C VAL A 442 -32.92 -19.52 2.39
N THR A 443 -31.77 -18.98 2.79
CA THR A 443 -30.88 -18.29 1.86
C THR A 443 -30.21 -19.27 0.91
N ASN A 444 -30.10 -18.87 -0.36
CA ASN A 444 -29.42 -19.64 -1.39
C ASN A 444 -28.04 -19.05 -1.68
N ASN A 445 -27.04 -19.52 -0.94
CA ASN A 445 -25.66 -19.03 -1.06
C ASN A 445 -25.05 -19.34 -2.45
N GLU A 446 -25.53 -20.38 -3.14
CA GLU A 446 -25.08 -20.71 -4.50
C GLU A 446 -25.50 -19.63 -5.51
N PHE A 447 -26.73 -19.10 -5.36
CA PHE A 447 -27.21 -17.96 -6.16
C PHE A 447 -26.44 -16.69 -5.80
N VAL A 448 -26.28 -16.41 -4.51
CA VAL A 448 -25.57 -15.21 -4.02
C VAL A 448 -24.13 -15.19 -4.53
N ASP A 449 -23.38 -16.28 -4.39
CA ASP A 449 -22.00 -16.38 -4.87
C ASP A 449 -21.90 -16.08 -6.38
N ALA A 450 -22.75 -16.73 -7.19
CA ALA A 450 -22.76 -16.53 -8.64
C ALA A 450 -23.09 -15.08 -9.01
N PHE A 451 -24.12 -14.51 -8.37
CA PHE A 451 -24.51 -13.12 -8.56
C PHE A 451 -23.38 -12.16 -8.18
N MET A 452 -22.75 -12.36 -7.03
CA MET A 452 -21.67 -11.50 -6.54
C MET A 452 -20.43 -11.55 -7.44
N ILE A 453 -20.08 -12.73 -7.99
CA ILE A 453 -18.98 -12.87 -8.96
C ILE A 453 -19.26 -12.01 -10.21
N GLY A 454 -20.47 -12.09 -10.75
CA GLY A 454 -20.86 -11.30 -11.93
C GLY A 454 -20.87 -9.79 -11.67
N ALA A 455 -21.42 -9.37 -10.52
CA ALA A 455 -21.45 -7.97 -10.12
C ALA A 455 -20.05 -7.39 -9.94
N ASN A 456 -19.16 -8.13 -9.30
CA ASN A 456 -17.77 -7.72 -9.12
C ASN A 456 -17.00 -7.69 -10.44
N GLN A 457 -17.20 -8.67 -11.33
CA GLN A 457 -16.53 -8.68 -12.63
C GLN A 457 -16.88 -7.43 -13.45
N GLN A 458 -18.17 -7.07 -13.51
CA GLN A 458 -18.60 -5.86 -14.19
C GLN A 458 -18.10 -4.60 -13.49
N THR A 459 -18.14 -4.57 -12.16
CA THR A 459 -17.65 -3.43 -11.35
C THR A 459 -16.17 -3.16 -11.60
N LEU A 460 -15.33 -4.19 -11.58
CA LEU A 460 -13.90 -4.05 -11.88
C LEU A 460 -13.66 -3.54 -13.30
N ALA A 461 -14.45 -4.02 -14.28
CA ALA A 461 -14.37 -3.53 -15.65
C ALA A 461 -14.75 -2.04 -15.75
N GLU A 462 -15.80 -1.62 -15.06
CA GLU A 462 -16.26 -0.23 -15.08
C GLU A 462 -15.31 0.72 -14.34
N LEU A 463 -14.81 0.35 -13.16
CA LEU A 463 -13.83 1.15 -12.43
C LEU A 463 -12.56 1.36 -13.27
N ARG A 464 -12.08 0.31 -13.94
CA ARG A 464 -10.95 0.41 -14.88
C ARG A 464 -11.29 1.29 -16.08
N ARG A 465 -12.49 1.17 -16.65
CA ARG A 465 -12.96 2.02 -17.75
C ARG A 465 -12.96 3.51 -17.35
N ARG A 466 -13.31 3.83 -16.10
CA ARG A 466 -13.26 5.18 -15.53
C ARG A 466 -11.86 5.63 -15.08
N ASN A 467 -10.83 4.85 -15.40
CA ASN A 467 -9.45 5.14 -15.02
C ASN A 467 -9.23 5.19 -13.48
N ILE A 468 -10.08 4.49 -12.71
CA ILE A 468 -9.89 4.28 -11.27
C ILE A 468 -8.91 3.11 -11.10
N PRO A 469 -7.76 3.30 -10.43
CA PRO A 469 -6.72 2.29 -10.33
C PRO A 469 -7.06 1.24 -9.26
N VAL A 470 -8.02 0.37 -9.56
CA VAL A 470 -8.40 -0.74 -8.69
C VAL A 470 -7.38 -1.89 -8.77
N THR A 471 -7.02 -2.47 -7.63
CA THR A 471 -6.13 -3.62 -7.55
C THR A 471 -6.68 -4.80 -8.35
N THR A 472 -5.82 -5.45 -9.13
CA THR A 472 -6.21 -6.60 -9.96
C THR A 472 -6.55 -7.81 -9.10
N GLY A 473 -7.70 -8.46 -9.36
CA GLY A 473 -8.19 -9.59 -8.57
C GLY A 473 -8.91 -9.19 -7.28
N TRP A 474 -9.14 -7.90 -7.05
CA TRP A 474 -9.87 -7.44 -5.88
C TRP A 474 -11.37 -7.78 -5.97
N THR A 475 -12.05 -7.85 -4.82
CA THR A 475 -13.50 -8.08 -4.73
C THR A 475 -14.16 -6.89 -4.03
N PRO A 476 -14.50 -5.80 -4.76
CA PRO A 476 -14.98 -4.56 -4.15
C PRO A 476 -16.38 -4.64 -3.53
N LEU A 477 -17.30 -5.38 -4.13
CA LEU A 477 -18.66 -5.59 -3.64
C LEU A 477 -18.71 -6.89 -2.85
N ARG A 478 -18.99 -6.82 -1.54
CA ARG A 478 -19.07 -8.00 -0.67
C ARG A 478 -20.38 -8.13 0.11
N ARG A 479 -21.30 -7.18 -0.09
CA ARG A 479 -22.62 -7.14 0.55
C ARG A 479 -23.70 -7.41 -0.48
N PHE A 480 -24.27 -8.61 -0.42
CA PHE A 480 -25.51 -8.89 -1.10
C PHE A 480 -26.67 -8.46 -0.22
N TRP A 481 -26.75 -8.98 1.00
CA TRP A 481 -27.75 -8.64 2.00
C TRP A 481 -27.33 -7.38 2.77
N GLN A 482 -28.31 -6.66 3.33
CA GLN A 482 -28.06 -5.54 4.23
C GLN A 482 -27.94 -6.04 5.67
N ARG A 483 -26.96 -6.92 5.93
CA ARG A 483 -26.71 -7.49 7.26
C ARG A 483 -26.05 -6.48 8.19
N VAL A 484 -26.44 -6.51 9.47
CA VAL A 484 -25.90 -5.64 10.52
C VAL A 484 -25.62 -6.50 11.76
N ASP A 485 -24.48 -6.27 12.40
CA ASP A 485 -24.12 -6.81 13.71
C ASP A 485 -23.94 -5.67 14.74
N ALA A 486 -23.42 -5.98 15.93
CA ALA A 486 -23.21 -4.99 16.98
C ALA A 486 -22.13 -3.95 16.59
N GLU A 487 -21.20 -4.31 15.72
CA GLU A 487 -20.08 -3.51 15.27
C GLU A 487 -20.39 -2.69 14.01
N GLY A 488 -21.43 -3.06 13.25
CA GLY A 488 -21.94 -2.30 12.11
C GLY A 488 -22.34 -3.16 10.91
N PRO A 489 -22.21 -2.63 9.68
CA PRO A 489 -22.57 -3.37 8.47
C PRO A 489 -21.62 -4.54 8.19
N VAL A 490 -22.19 -5.72 7.93
CA VAL A 490 -21.43 -6.97 7.71
C VAL A 490 -21.36 -7.34 6.23
N THR A 491 -20.27 -7.99 5.83
CA THR A 491 -20.09 -8.57 4.48
C THR A 491 -20.62 -9.99 4.41
N ASP A 492 -21.25 -10.37 3.31
CA ASP A 492 -21.76 -11.73 3.11
C ASP A 492 -20.64 -12.66 2.66
N ILE A 493 -19.84 -12.21 1.69
CA ILE A 493 -18.77 -13.00 1.09
C ILE A 493 -17.38 -12.52 1.52
N GLN A 494 -16.44 -13.47 1.61
CA GLN A 494 -15.02 -13.16 1.66
C GLN A 494 -14.53 -12.71 0.27
N PRO A 495 -13.46 -11.89 0.18
CA PRO A 495 -12.85 -11.61 -1.11
C PRO A 495 -12.39 -12.92 -1.76
N VAL A 496 -12.48 -13.03 -3.08
CA VAL A 496 -12.11 -14.28 -3.80
C VAL A 496 -10.60 -14.57 -3.66
N LEU A 497 -9.78 -13.51 -3.74
CA LEU A 497 -8.34 -13.55 -3.51
C LEU A 497 -7.98 -12.69 -2.29
N ASP A 498 -7.04 -13.17 -1.48
CA ASP A 498 -6.42 -12.37 -0.43
C ASP A 498 -5.27 -11.54 -1.01
N LEU A 499 -5.51 -10.24 -1.18
CA LEU A 499 -4.52 -9.32 -1.75
C LEU A 499 -3.87 -8.40 -0.71
N LEU A 500 -4.34 -8.46 0.54
CA LEU A 500 -3.94 -7.51 1.58
C LEU A 500 -3.10 -8.16 2.69
N THR A 501 -3.16 -9.49 2.83
CA THR A 501 -2.47 -10.22 3.90
C THR A 501 -1.12 -10.76 3.43
N GLU A 502 -0.05 -10.35 4.11
CA GLU A 502 1.29 -10.93 3.96
C GLU A 502 1.36 -12.34 4.57
N PRO A 503 2.22 -13.27 4.08
CA PRO A 503 3.38 -13.08 3.21
C PRO A 503 3.16 -13.36 1.72
N ALA A 504 1.93 -13.69 1.29
CA ALA A 504 1.64 -14.12 -0.08
C ALA A 504 0.33 -13.50 -0.61
N PRO A 505 0.35 -12.21 -0.99
CA PRO A 505 -0.78 -11.59 -1.67
C PRO A 505 -1.07 -12.34 -2.99
N GLY A 506 -2.35 -12.54 -3.29
CA GLY A 506 -2.83 -13.32 -4.43
C GLY A 506 -3.31 -14.74 -4.09
N ARG A 507 -3.25 -15.17 -2.82
CA ARG A 507 -3.76 -16.49 -2.42
C ARG A 507 -5.28 -16.57 -2.57
N PRO A 508 -5.85 -17.65 -3.17
CA PRO A 508 -7.29 -17.84 -3.20
C PRO A 508 -7.84 -18.06 -1.79
N ARG A 509 -8.79 -17.21 -1.38
CA ARG A 509 -9.63 -17.43 -0.19
C ARG A 509 -10.78 -18.38 -0.50
N TRP A 510 -11.29 -18.33 -1.73
CA TRP A 510 -12.22 -19.30 -2.28
C TRP A 510 -11.42 -20.45 -2.90
N PRO A 511 -11.32 -21.62 -2.25
CA PRO A 511 -10.51 -22.71 -2.77
C PRO A 511 -10.98 -23.17 -4.17
N GLU A 512 -10.07 -23.56 -5.06
CA GLU A 512 -10.48 -23.92 -6.44
C GLU A 512 -11.37 -25.18 -6.52
N GLY A 513 -11.33 -26.03 -5.50
CA GLY A 513 -12.10 -27.28 -5.43
C GLY A 513 -13.50 -27.15 -4.84
N THR A 514 -13.85 -26.03 -4.20
CA THR A 514 -15.14 -25.85 -3.52
C THR A 514 -16.24 -25.47 -4.51
N PRO A 515 -17.47 -25.96 -4.34
CA PRO A 515 -18.62 -25.54 -5.15
C PRO A 515 -19.07 -24.12 -4.81
N LEU A 516 -19.85 -23.49 -5.68
CA LEU A 516 -20.63 -22.29 -5.35
C LEU A 516 -21.55 -22.58 -4.14
N GLY A 517 -21.70 -21.59 -3.26
CA GLY A 517 -22.45 -21.70 -2.01
C GLY A 517 -21.70 -22.38 -0.87
N ASP A 518 -20.42 -22.73 -1.05
CA ASP A 518 -19.61 -23.33 0.01
C ASP A 518 -19.40 -22.36 1.19
N ARG A 519 -19.35 -22.91 2.40
CA ARG A 519 -19.16 -22.12 3.64
C ARG A 519 -17.86 -21.31 3.63
N THR A 520 -16.82 -21.77 2.94
CA THR A 520 -15.53 -21.07 2.85
C THR A 520 -15.61 -19.75 2.07
N HIS A 521 -16.65 -19.59 1.24
CA HIS A 521 -16.89 -18.36 0.50
C HIS A 521 -17.55 -17.29 1.36
N GLN A 522 -18.26 -17.70 2.42
CA GLN A 522 -19.00 -16.80 3.31
C GLN A 522 -18.09 -16.21 4.39
N ARG A 523 -18.38 -14.96 4.81
CA ARG A 523 -17.56 -14.23 5.80
C ARG A 523 -17.47 -14.94 7.16
N ASP A 524 -18.58 -15.52 7.60
CA ASP A 524 -18.73 -16.13 8.92
C ASP A 524 -18.63 -17.67 8.89
N GLY A 525 -18.40 -18.25 7.71
CA GLY A 525 -18.52 -19.71 7.54
C GLY A 525 -19.96 -20.23 7.70
N ALA A 526 -20.95 -19.35 7.76
CA ALA A 526 -22.36 -19.69 7.89
C ALA A 526 -22.86 -20.42 6.64
N THR A 527 -23.67 -21.47 6.85
CA THR A 527 -24.41 -22.16 5.79
C THR A 527 -25.67 -21.36 5.42
N SER A 528 -26.62 -21.98 4.72
CA SER A 528 -27.95 -21.38 4.49
C SER A 528 -28.60 -20.95 5.81
N GLN A 529 -29.05 -19.70 5.85
CA GLN A 529 -29.70 -19.08 6.99
C GLN A 529 -31.22 -19.22 6.88
N LEU A 530 -31.89 -19.34 8.03
CA LEU A 530 -33.33 -19.33 8.14
C LEU A 530 -33.89 -17.96 7.76
N ILE A 531 -34.86 -17.94 6.87
CA ILE A 531 -35.65 -16.77 6.48
C ILE A 531 -37.10 -17.04 6.87
N ILE A 532 -37.72 -16.14 7.62
CA ILE A 532 -39.15 -16.17 7.89
C ILE A 532 -39.81 -15.12 6.99
N LEU A 533 -40.64 -15.59 6.08
CA LEU A 533 -41.45 -14.78 5.19
C LEU A 533 -42.85 -14.62 5.78
N LEU A 534 -43.30 -13.38 5.93
CA LEU A 534 -44.64 -13.02 6.39
C LEU A 534 -45.33 -12.24 5.30
N HIS A 535 -46.47 -12.73 4.83
CA HIS A 535 -47.37 -11.98 3.96
C HIS A 535 -48.52 -11.45 4.81
N THR A 536 -48.45 -10.18 5.24
CA THR A 536 -49.37 -9.58 6.20
C THR A 536 -49.40 -8.06 6.13
N GLU A 537 -50.57 -7.48 6.44
CA GLU A 537 -50.71 -6.04 6.66
C GLU A 537 -50.11 -5.56 8.01
N LEU A 538 -49.69 -6.47 8.89
CA LEU A 538 -49.25 -6.14 10.26
C LEU A 538 -48.16 -5.06 10.26
N PHE A 539 -47.09 -5.26 9.50
CA PHE A 539 -45.95 -4.33 9.47
C PHE A 539 -46.28 -2.98 8.80
N ARG A 540 -47.31 -2.96 7.95
CA ARG A 540 -47.82 -1.72 7.35
C ARG A 540 -48.62 -0.90 8.37
N ARG A 541 -49.42 -1.55 9.23
CA ARG A 541 -50.24 -0.89 10.26
C ARG A 541 -49.45 -0.58 11.54
N TYR A 542 -48.52 -1.46 11.91
CA TYR A 542 -47.72 -1.42 13.12
C TYR A 542 -46.23 -1.55 12.76
N PRO A 543 -45.61 -0.46 12.26
CA PRO A 543 -44.22 -0.49 11.82
C PRO A 543 -43.20 -0.66 12.98
N ALA A 544 -43.65 -0.50 14.23
CA ALA A 544 -42.83 -0.67 15.42
C ALA A 544 -42.77 -2.14 15.92
N THR A 545 -43.48 -3.06 15.27
CA THR A 545 -43.50 -4.47 15.67
C THR A 545 -42.11 -5.08 15.55
N GLN A 546 -41.62 -5.60 16.66
CA GLN A 546 -40.35 -6.31 16.75
C GLN A 546 -40.57 -7.79 16.44
N VAL A 547 -39.58 -8.38 15.77
CA VAL A 547 -39.59 -9.79 15.35
C VAL A 547 -38.32 -10.43 15.88
N TYR A 548 -38.45 -11.50 16.66
CA TYR A 548 -37.31 -12.25 17.16
C TYR A 548 -37.69 -13.71 17.44
N LEU A 549 -36.68 -14.55 17.66
CA LEU A 549 -36.86 -15.96 17.98
C LEU A 549 -36.51 -16.24 19.46
N VAL A 550 -37.26 -17.15 20.08
CA VAL A 550 -37.00 -17.62 21.46
C VAL A 550 -36.99 -19.14 21.47
N GLU A 551 -35.98 -19.75 22.11
CA GLU A 551 -35.86 -21.20 22.18
C GLU A 551 -37.07 -21.81 22.90
N ASN A 552 -37.60 -22.91 22.34
CA ASN A 552 -38.67 -23.68 22.94
C ASN A 552 -38.09 -24.63 24.01
N PRO A 553 -38.50 -24.51 25.29
CA PRO A 553 -38.03 -25.41 26.34
C PRO A 553 -38.37 -26.89 26.08
N GLY A 554 -39.44 -27.16 25.32
CA GLY A 554 -39.88 -28.50 24.91
C GLY A 554 -39.16 -29.05 23.67
N GLY A 555 -38.16 -28.36 23.13
CA GLY A 555 -37.45 -28.76 21.91
C GLY A 555 -38.30 -28.65 20.65
N ALA A 556 -38.06 -29.51 19.66
CA ALA A 556 -38.85 -29.51 18.41
C ALA A 556 -40.19 -30.25 18.55
N ASP A 557 -40.30 -31.16 19.52
CA ASP A 557 -41.37 -32.16 19.57
C ASP A 557 -42.56 -31.73 20.44
N THR A 558 -42.34 -30.88 21.45
CA THR A 558 -43.37 -30.50 22.42
C THR A 558 -43.56 -28.99 22.45
N TRP A 559 -44.70 -28.53 21.96
CA TRP A 559 -45.10 -27.12 21.98
C TRP A 559 -46.06 -26.90 23.15
N GLY A 560 -45.54 -26.37 24.26
CA GLY A 560 -46.28 -26.09 25.49
C GLY A 560 -46.62 -24.61 25.67
N ASP A 561 -46.72 -24.16 26.93
CA ASP A 561 -46.93 -22.74 27.23
C ASP A 561 -45.76 -21.88 26.71
N PRO A 562 -46.03 -20.65 26.22
CA PRO A 562 -45.00 -19.76 25.74
C PRO A 562 -43.91 -19.48 26.80
N PRO A 563 -42.62 -19.48 26.42
CA PRO A 563 -41.54 -19.17 27.35
C PRO A 563 -41.65 -17.73 27.88
N ALA A 564 -41.05 -17.46 29.04
CA ALA A 564 -40.93 -16.10 29.56
C ALA A 564 -39.90 -15.31 28.72
N VAL A 565 -40.32 -14.16 28.19
CA VAL A 565 -39.55 -13.36 27.21
C VAL A 565 -39.08 -12.03 27.79
N GLY A 566 -38.94 -11.95 29.11
CA GLY A 566 -38.57 -10.72 29.80
C GLY A 566 -37.09 -10.35 29.68
N ASP A 567 -36.23 -11.32 29.33
CA ASP A 567 -34.79 -11.15 29.21
C ASP A 567 -34.36 -11.04 27.73
N PRO A 568 -33.92 -9.86 27.25
CA PRO A 568 -33.47 -9.65 25.87
C PRO A 568 -32.28 -10.54 25.47
N THR A 569 -31.51 -11.05 26.41
CA THR A 569 -30.34 -11.90 26.10
C THR A 569 -30.71 -13.29 25.60
N THR A 570 -31.97 -13.69 25.82
CA THR A 570 -32.51 -14.97 25.31
C THR A 570 -33.10 -14.84 23.90
N HIS A 571 -33.15 -13.62 23.34
CA HIS A 571 -33.73 -13.36 22.03
C HIS A 571 -32.69 -13.54 20.93
N VAL A 572 -33.01 -14.36 19.94
CA VAL A 572 -32.25 -14.41 18.70
C VAL A 572 -32.84 -13.37 17.75
N GLN A 573 -32.09 -12.28 17.56
CA GLN A 573 -32.49 -11.16 16.71
C GLN A 573 -32.28 -11.46 15.22
N PRO A 574 -33.09 -10.86 14.32
CA PRO A 574 -32.87 -10.98 12.89
C PRO A 574 -31.60 -10.23 12.47
N ILE A 575 -30.76 -10.88 11.68
CA ILE A 575 -29.50 -10.34 11.14
C ILE A 575 -29.69 -9.64 9.79
N LEU A 576 -30.80 -9.89 9.11
CA LEU A 576 -31.21 -9.22 7.88
C LEU A 576 -32.73 -9.15 7.82
N GLY A 577 -33.25 -8.17 7.10
CA GLY A 577 -34.68 -8.06 6.85
C GLY A 577 -34.95 -7.14 5.68
N GLY A 578 -36.13 -7.30 5.09
CA GLY A 578 -36.55 -6.50 3.96
C GLY A 578 -38.01 -6.76 3.60
N ALA A 579 -38.53 -5.90 2.74
CA ALA A 579 -39.87 -6.05 2.17
C ALA A 579 -39.74 -6.09 0.64
N LEU A 580 -40.38 -7.07 0.01
CA LEU A 580 -40.55 -7.08 -1.46
C LEU A 580 -41.71 -6.19 -1.85
N GLU A 581 -42.79 -6.28 -1.10
CA GLU A 581 -43.99 -5.44 -1.17
C GLU A 581 -44.33 -4.97 0.25
N PRO A 582 -45.15 -3.91 0.43
CA PRO A 582 -45.51 -3.41 1.76
C PRO A 582 -46.09 -4.47 2.71
N GLU A 583 -46.66 -5.53 2.16
CA GLU A 583 -47.28 -6.63 2.90
C GLU A 583 -46.44 -7.91 2.87
N LEU A 584 -45.44 -8.03 1.99
CA LEU A 584 -44.58 -9.21 1.86
C LEU A 584 -43.19 -8.91 2.45
N VAL A 585 -43.02 -9.25 3.72
CA VAL A 585 -41.84 -8.92 4.54
C VAL A 585 -41.09 -10.19 4.93
N PHE A 586 -39.76 -10.16 4.90
CA PHE A 586 -38.93 -11.27 5.34
C PHE A 586 -37.91 -10.84 6.39
N PHE A 587 -37.61 -11.76 7.31
CA PHE A 587 -36.60 -11.61 8.34
C PHE A 587 -35.67 -12.84 8.35
N GLY A 588 -34.37 -12.61 8.31
CA GLY A 588 -33.36 -13.68 8.35
C GLY A 588 -32.67 -13.77 9.69
N PHE A 589 -32.46 -14.99 10.16
CA PHE A 589 -31.89 -15.30 11.47
C PHE A 589 -30.55 -16.03 11.33
N PRO A 590 -29.63 -15.88 12.30
CA PRO A 590 -28.32 -16.55 12.29
C PRO A 590 -28.41 -18.04 12.66
N LEU A 591 -29.48 -18.71 12.23
CA LEU A 591 -29.78 -20.11 12.53
C LEU A 591 -29.91 -20.89 11.21
N SER A 592 -29.55 -22.17 11.24
CA SER A 592 -29.92 -23.08 10.17
C SER A 592 -31.43 -23.38 10.19
N PRO A 593 -32.01 -23.83 9.06
CA PRO A 593 -33.42 -24.16 9.01
C PRO A 593 -33.79 -25.26 10.01
N GLN A 594 -32.93 -26.25 10.22
CA GLN A 594 -33.19 -27.34 11.17
C GLN A 594 -33.21 -26.86 12.62
N GLU A 595 -32.31 -25.94 12.98
CA GLU A 595 -32.29 -25.35 14.33
C GLU A 595 -33.55 -24.52 14.58
N GLY A 596 -34.04 -23.81 13.55
CA GLY A 596 -35.27 -23.01 13.59
C GLY A 596 -36.52 -23.77 14.07
N THR A 597 -36.57 -25.09 13.88
CA THR A 597 -37.69 -25.94 14.37
C THR A 597 -37.86 -25.90 15.89
N ARG A 598 -36.83 -25.50 16.63
CA ARG A 598 -36.83 -25.43 18.10
C ARG A 598 -37.17 -24.05 18.63
N TYR A 599 -37.56 -23.10 17.78
CA TYR A 599 -37.76 -21.72 18.19
C TYR A 599 -39.19 -21.26 17.95
N TRP A 600 -39.71 -20.49 18.90
CA TRP A 600 -40.91 -19.68 18.74
C TRP A 600 -40.58 -18.41 17.97
N LEU A 601 -41.37 -18.09 16.95
CA LEU A 601 -41.41 -16.75 16.39
C LEU A 601 -42.28 -15.87 17.26
N VAL A 602 -41.68 -14.78 17.75
CA VAL A 602 -42.38 -13.80 18.55
C VAL A 602 -42.53 -12.52 17.75
N LEU A 603 -43.77 -12.09 17.57
CA LEU A 603 -44.11 -10.75 17.10
C LEU A 603 -44.51 -9.93 18.31
N GLU A 604 -43.70 -8.94 18.65
CA GLU A 604 -43.89 -8.08 19.81
C GLU A 604 -44.23 -6.66 19.37
N GLU A 605 -45.44 -6.19 19.67
CA GLU A 605 -45.81 -4.79 19.48
C GLU A 605 -45.62 -4.03 20.81
N PRO A 606 -44.68 -3.07 20.86
CA PRO A 606 -44.55 -2.22 22.03
C PRO A 606 -45.79 -1.31 22.17
N PRO A 607 -46.20 -0.97 23.40
CA PRO A 607 -47.30 -0.01 23.58
C PRO A 607 -46.93 1.34 22.95
N PRO A 608 -47.91 2.08 22.39
CA PRO A 608 -47.65 3.39 21.81
C PRO A 608 -47.31 4.39 22.94
N GLY A 609 -46.01 4.59 23.14
CA GLY A 609 -45.45 5.41 24.21
C GLY A 609 -45.47 4.75 25.60
N PHE A 610 -45.12 5.52 26.62
CA PHE A 610 -45.15 5.05 28.01
C PHE A 610 -46.60 5.01 28.52
N ARG A 611 -47.19 3.81 28.54
CA ARG A 611 -48.49 3.54 29.17
C ARG A 611 -48.26 2.78 30.46
N PHE A 612 -49.09 3.06 31.46
CA PHE A 612 -49.07 2.35 32.74
C PHE A 612 -50.41 1.67 32.96
N ARG A 613 -50.38 0.39 33.31
CA ARG A 613 -51.55 -0.36 33.74
C ARG A 613 -51.93 -0.01 35.17
N ALA A 614 -53.15 -0.37 35.55
CA ALA A 614 -53.58 -0.23 36.94
C ALA A 614 -52.65 -1.01 37.88
N PRO A 615 -52.17 -0.40 38.98
CA PRO A 615 -51.27 -1.04 39.94
C PRO A 615 -52.03 -2.06 40.80
N THR A 616 -51.40 -3.21 41.01
CA THR A 616 -51.84 -4.20 42.01
C THR A 616 -51.69 -3.63 43.43
N ALA A 617 -52.34 -4.25 44.41
CA ALA A 617 -52.24 -3.82 45.80
C ALA A 617 -50.79 -3.82 46.33
N ALA A 618 -49.97 -4.78 45.88
CA ALA A 618 -48.56 -4.85 46.22
C ALA A 618 -47.74 -3.71 45.59
N GLU A 619 -48.01 -3.38 44.31
CA GLU A 619 -47.31 -2.30 43.61
C GLU A 619 -47.62 -0.92 44.19
N ARG A 620 -48.83 -0.70 44.72
CA ARG A 620 -49.19 0.55 45.41
C ARG A 620 -48.36 0.83 46.66
N GLN A 621 -47.75 -0.19 47.25
CA GLN A 621 -46.89 -0.06 48.43
C GLN A 621 -45.43 0.18 48.07
N LEU A 622 -45.06 0.24 46.78
CA LEU A 622 -43.71 0.56 46.35
C LEU A 622 -43.39 2.04 46.65
N GLY A 623 -42.55 2.29 47.65
CA GLY A 623 -42.12 3.65 48.03
C GLY A 623 -41.13 4.32 47.06
N ASN A 624 -40.71 3.65 45.98
CA ASN A 624 -39.78 4.17 44.98
C ASN A 624 -40.54 4.39 43.66
N GLY A 625 -40.65 5.65 43.23
CA GLY A 625 -41.36 6.03 42.00
C GLY A 625 -40.81 5.40 40.73
N GLY A 626 -39.51 5.15 40.64
CA GLY A 626 -38.89 4.44 39.51
C GLY A 626 -39.25 2.96 39.47
N ARG A 627 -39.26 2.28 40.62
CA ARG A 627 -39.72 0.89 40.71
C ARG A 627 -41.21 0.77 40.45
N TYR A 628 -42.00 1.70 40.96
CA TYR A 628 -43.44 1.78 40.70
C TYR A 628 -43.73 1.95 39.20
N ALA A 629 -43.04 2.88 38.54
CA ALA A 629 -43.14 3.08 37.10
C ALA A 629 -42.74 1.81 36.33
N ALA A 630 -41.60 1.20 36.66
CA ALA A 630 -41.15 -0.03 35.99
C ALA A 630 -42.13 -1.21 36.17
N SER A 631 -42.72 -1.38 37.36
CA SER A 631 -43.68 -2.47 37.60
C SER A 631 -45.05 -2.24 36.97
N THR A 632 -45.46 -0.98 36.82
CA THR A 632 -46.78 -0.61 36.29
C THR A 632 -46.76 -0.31 34.80
N LEU A 633 -45.60 -0.32 34.14
CA LEU A 633 -45.51 -0.12 32.70
C LEU A 633 -46.33 -1.20 31.98
N ASP A 634 -47.11 -0.78 31.00
CA ASP A 634 -47.98 -1.67 30.22
C ASP A 634 -47.08 -2.65 29.45
N PRO A 635 -47.27 -3.98 29.63
CA PRO A 635 -46.43 -4.95 28.95
C PRO A 635 -46.69 -4.91 27.43
N PRO A 636 -45.69 -5.23 26.61
CA PRO A 636 -45.90 -5.33 25.16
C PRO A 636 -46.84 -6.49 24.84
N VAL A 637 -47.58 -6.34 23.73
CA VAL A 637 -48.44 -7.42 23.22
C VAL A 637 -47.59 -8.36 22.38
N ARG A 638 -47.62 -9.65 22.72
CA ARG A 638 -46.81 -10.67 22.06
C ARG A 638 -47.70 -11.72 21.40
N ALA A 639 -47.41 -12.04 20.14
CA ALA A 639 -47.94 -13.21 19.46
C ALA A 639 -46.82 -14.24 19.28
N PHE A 640 -47.09 -15.48 19.70
CA PHE A 640 -46.16 -16.59 19.61
C PHE A 640 -46.62 -17.55 18.52
N PHE A 641 -45.75 -17.81 17.55
CA PHE A 641 -45.97 -18.81 16.51
C PHE A 641 -44.97 -19.94 16.69
N GLY A 642 -45.50 -21.14 16.89
CA GLY A 642 -44.72 -22.36 17.01
C GLY A 642 -44.87 -23.25 15.80
N ASN A 643 -43.97 -24.22 15.67
CA ASN A 643 -43.93 -25.22 14.61
C ASN A 643 -43.99 -24.61 13.19
N LEU A 644 -43.01 -23.75 12.88
CA LEU A 644 -42.96 -22.96 11.64
C LEU A 644 -42.35 -23.70 10.44
N LEU A 645 -41.84 -24.91 10.65
CA LEU A 645 -40.96 -25.65 9.73
C LEU A 645 -41.34 -27.12 9.60
#